data_AF-A0AAV5A7E8-F1
#
_entry.id   AF-A0AAV5A7E8-F1
#
_cell.length_a   1.000
_cell.length_b   1.000
_cell.length_c   1.000
_cell.angle_alpha   90.00
_cell.angle_beta   90.00
_cell.angle_gamma   90.00
#
_symmetry.space_group_name_H-M   'P 1'
#
loop_
_entity.id
_entity.type
_entity.pdbx_description
1 polymer ?
#
loop_
_entity_poly.entity_id
_entity_poly.type
_entity_poly.pdbx_seq_one_letter_code
_entity_poly.pdbx_strand_id
1 'polypeptide(L)'
;MSMDVEEMIRAQPMDSVILIGGCDKTVPAELMGAISANKPAVQLVTGPMLTSTYVPIDQNQPEPQTPIIPNRRGERIGACTDCRRLWTNYRAGEIDIEELGRVNEMLVPGPGTCSVMGTASTMACIAEALGMAPLGSSAPPAVSAARQRVAETVGRVGARLAGAGDRLVQVGVGIKPTDVLRRENFENAVTVLQAIGGSTNAIIHLLAIAGRVPGAREGMINLTLDDVDIIGRRTPLILDLKPSGMGFHNEGGLPALLRVLRPLLHLNAMTVTGRTLGEELDLYQPTPQPNFLIRPLFNPVFPCASLIILKGNLAPNGAVLKQSAASSKYTQQEVVGEAIVFDGVEDMTEKIDDPNLDVNEESVLVLRGIGLLGRGRLGEGKGKGKDAGLGMPESGLIPIPKKLARRGVKDILRISDGRMSGTAFGSVVLHVSPEGGGGHDSSDPELLPLLGLIKTGDRVRLDVPNRVIEVLLSPEEIEKRKGAWVRTWQQQEENTNQKMKVRQKARGYYQSKRPTTATLDARLSLVFQGAVGDAFLNAKCILDVGCNEGWVTCEIAQRFNPQHITGVDIDPELVRSAWKRRRTVWSLQRPWSLPLPSSVNGVDISREKEISQLRKRRRITQAEEQPQMDDKPDTNRFDFEYFPFAMEHMFGPILIPTYERNSPFTFPHNITFRTADWVSRDIPEDKEGYDIVLAFSISKWIHLNKGDNGLKLFFQKVFDVLKPGGSFIIEPQPWNSYAKARRTDGVRIAVAKCHLMSISPIIK
;
A
#
# COMPACT_ATOMS: atom_id res chain seq x y z
N MET A 1 -9.15 1.87 -1.68
CA MET A 1 -10.45 2.09 -1.02
C MET A 1 -11.13 3.37 -1.49
N SER A 2 -10.64 4.59 -1.23
CA SER A 2 -11.38 5.81 -1.67
C SER A 2 -11.67 5.85 -3.17
N MET A 3 -10.68 5.52 -4.02
CA MET A 3 -10.88 5.40 -5.48
C MET A 3 -11.88 4.30 -5.84
N ASP A 4 -11.87 3.19 -5.11
CA ASP A 4 -12.78 2.06 -5.34
C ASP A 4 -14.24 2.47 -5.03
N VAL A 5 -14.46 3.12 -3.89
CA VAL A 5 -15.77 3.70 -3.53
C VAL A 5 -16.23 4.72 -4.58
N GLU A 6 -15.35 5.62 -5.03
CA GLU A 6 -15.69 6.61 -6.07
C GLU A 6 -16.19 5.94 -7.36
N GLU A 7 -15.43 4.96 -7.88
CA GLU A 7 -15.76 4.28 -9.13
C GLU A 7 -16.98 3.36 -9.00
N MET A 8 -17.14 2.64 -7.89
CA MET A 8 -18.34 1.83 -7.64
C MET A 8 -19.61 2.68 -7.64
N ILE A 9 -19.59 3.84 -6.98
CA ILE A 9 -20.75 4.75 -6.92
C ILE A 9 -21.07 5.32 -8.31
N ARG A 10 -20.04 5.67 -9.10
CA ARG A 10 -20.23 6.25 -10.44
C ARG A 10 -20.69 5.24 -11.48
N ALA A 11 -20.12 4.04 -11.47
CA ALA A 11 -20.35 3.03 -12.51
C ALA A 11 -21.70 2.32 -12.38
N GLN A 12 -22.34 2.35 -11.20
CA GLN A 12 -23.59 1.64 -10.94
C GLN A 12 -24.79 2.61 -10.89
N PRO A 13 -26.00 2.16 -11.28
CA PRO A 13 -27.22 2.98 -11.27
C PRO A 13 -27.79 3.10 -9.84
N MET A 14 -27.01 3.68 -8.94
CA MET A 14 -27.41 3.99 -7.56
C MET A 14 -27.90 5.43 -7.46
N ASP A 15 -29.08 5.62 -6.86
CA ASP A 15 -29.68 6.95 -6.58
C ASP A 15 -29.20 7.55 -5.25
N SER A 16 -28.87 6.70 -4.28
CA SER A 16 -28.20 7.08 -3.04
C SER A 16 -27.32 5.93 -2.53
N VAL A 17 -26.41 6.24 -1.60
CA VAL A 17 -25.44 5.28 -1.07
C VAL A 17 -25.40 5.34 0.45
N ILE A 18 -25.45 4.18 1.10
CA ILE A 18 -25.16 4.04 2.52
C ILE A 18 -23.73 3.52 2.64
N LEU A 19 -22.85 4.32 3.25
CA LEU A 19 -21.44 4.01 3.44
C LEU A 19 -21.29 3.26 4.76
N ILE A 20 -21.08 1.94 4.71
CA ILE A 20 -20.98 1.10 5.91
C ILE A 20 -19.50 0.87 6.25
N GLY A 21 -18.99 1.73 7.14
CA GLY A 21 -17.61 1.72 7.58
C GLY A 21 -17.47 1.50 9.09
N GLY A 22 -16.25 1.33 9.57
CA GLY A 22 -15.99 1.22 11.00
C GLY A 22 -14.52 1.33 11.35
N CYS A 23 -13.72 0.38 10.87
CA CYS A 23 -12.28 0.34 11.16
C CYS A 23 -11.58 1.62 10.68
N ASP A 24 -10.51 2.03 11.36
CA ASP A 24 -9.88 3.37 11.29
C ASP A 24 -9.93 4.09 9.93
N LYS A 25 -9.52 3.41 8.85
CA LYS A 25 -9.30 4.03 7.53
C LYS A 25 -10.53 3.93 6.60
N THR A 26 -11.55 3.16 6.98
CA THR A 26 -12.74 2.91 6.15
C THR A 26 -13.61 4.17 6.02
N VAL A 27 -14.02 4.76 7.15
CA VAL A 27 -14.83 5.98 7.22
C VAL A 27 -14.24 7.15 6.39
N PRO A 28 -12.97 7.56 6.57
CA PRO A 28 -12.43 8.65 5.76
C PRO A 28 -12.32 8.27 4.27
N ALA A 29 -11.98 7.02 3.94
CA ALA A 29 -11.89 6.59 2.54
C ALA A 29 -13.26 6.60 1.84
N GLU A 30 -14.30 6.14 2.54
CA GLU A 30 -15.69 6.16 2.07
C GLU A 30 -16.18 7.58 1.85
N LEU A 31 -15.99 8.47 2.83
CA LEU A 31 -16.35 9.89 2.71
C LEU A 31 -15.62 10.53 1.52
N MET A 32 -14.30 10.34 1.39
CA MET A 32 -13.52 10.88 0.27
C MET A 32 -14.05 10.39 -1.09
N GLY A 33 -14.36 9.09 -1.21
CA GLY A 33 -14.90 8.49 -2.43
C GLY A 33 -16.30 9.01 -2.76
N ALA A 34 -17.19 9.08 -1.76
CA ALA A 34 -18.55 9.58 -1.91
C ALA A 34 -18.59 11.07 -2.28
N ILE A 35 -17.72 11.89 -1.70
CA ILE A 35 -17.58 13.31 -2.07
C ILE A 35 -17.13 13.44 -3.54
N SER A 36 -16.18 12.60 -3.95
CA SER A 36 -15.64 12.66 -5.32
C SER A 36 -16.67 12.17 -6.35
N ALA A 37 -17.43 11.11 -6.03
CA ALA A 37 -18.54 10.65 -6.86
C ALA A 37 -19.74 11.62 -6.87
N ASN A 38 -19.92 12.35 -5.77
CA ASN A 38 -20.95 13.35 -5.53
C ASN A 38 -22.39 12.90 -5.81
N LYS A 39 -22.71 11.65 -5.43
CA LYS A 39 -24.08 11.17 -5.31
C LYS A 39 -24.58 11.33 -3.86
N PRO A 40 -25.90 11.40 -3.62
CA PRO A 40 -26.45 11.42 -2.28
C PRO A 40 -25.90 10.25 -1.45
N ALA A 41 -25.31 10.55 -0.29
CA ALA A 41 -24.62 9.56 0.52
C ALA A 41 -24.77 9.86 2.01
N VAL A 42 -24.90 8.80 2.81
CA VAL A 42 -24.98 8.87 4.28
C VAL A 42 -24.07 7.81 4.91
N GLN A 43 -23.33 8.20 5.95
CA GLN A 43 -22.42 7.31 6.65
C GLN A 43 -23.15 6.52 7.74
N LEU A 44 -22.97 5.20 7.72
CA LEU A 44 -23.25 4.29 8.82
C LEU A 44 -21.92 3.77 9.37
N VAL A 45 -21.66 4.04 10.65
CA VAL A 45 -20.54 3.40 11.35
C VAL A 45 -20.99 2.10 12.03
N THR A 46 -20.13 1.08 12.07
CA THR A 46 -20.43 -0.20 12.72
C THR A 46 -20.53 -0.09 14.25
N GLY A 47 -19.79 0.86 14.84
CA GLY A 47 -19.72 1.07 16.28
C GLY A 47 -18.59 0.32 17.00
N PRO A 48 -18.24 0.73 18.23
CA PRO A 48 -17.16 0.13 19.01
C PRO A 48 -17.52 -1.23 19.59
N MET A 49 -16.48 -2.01 19.91
CA MET A 49 -16.56 -3.18 20.78
C MET A 49 -16.98 -2.78 22.20
N LEU A 50 -17.49 -3.75 22.95
CA LEU A 50 -17.56 -3.63 24.41
C LEU A 50 -16.14 -3.64 25.02
N THR A 51 -15.99 -3.14 26.24
CA THR A 51 -14.76 -3.32 27.03
C THR A 51 -14.83 -4.58 27.87
N SER A 52 -13.67 -5.15 28.18
CA SER A 52 -13.54 -6.23 29.16
C SER A 52 -13.07 -5.68 30.52
N THR A 53 -13.10 -6.54 31.54
CA THR A 53 -12.57 -6.24 32.89
C THR A 53 -11.51 -7.28 33.23
N TYR A 54 -10.36 -6.80 33.68
CA TYR A 54 -9.21 -7.59 34.07
C TYR A 54 -8.90 -7.40 35.55
N VAL A 55 -8.60 -8.49 36.25
CA VAL A 55 -8.13 -8.46 37.65
C VAL A 55 -6.70 -8.98 37.66
N PRO A 56 -5.70 -8.18 38.08
CA PRO A 56 -4.33 -8.64 38.23
C PRO A 56 -4.22 -9.82 39.20
N ILE A 57 -3.42 -10.82 38.85
CA ILE A 57 -3.09 -11.92 39.76
C ILE A 57 -1.93 -11.46 40.64
N ASP A 58 -2.05 -11.70 41.95
CA ASP A 58 -0.94 -11.49 42.89
C ASP A 58 -0.14 -12.79 42.97
N GLN A 59 1.09 -12.78 42.43
CA GLN A 59 1.96 -13.95 42.41
C GLN A 59 2.41 -14.41 43.82
N ASN A 60 2.25 -13.55 44.84
CA ASN A 60 2.55 -13.90 46.23
C ASN A 60 1.34 -14.45 46.99
N GLN A 61 0.21 -14.65 46.33
CA GLN A 61 -0.96 -15.31 46.92
C GLN A 61 -1.28 -16.62 46.18
N PRO A 62 -1.68 -17.68 46.90
CA PRO A 62 -2.08 -18.93 46.26
C PRO A 62 -3.23 -18.68 45.28
N GLU A 63 -3.18 -19.36 44.13
CA GLU A 63 -4.25 -19.29 43.13
C GLU A 63 -5.62 -19.48 43.81
N PRO A 64 -6.59 -18.57 43.60
CA PRO A 64 -7.92 -18.79 44.12
C PRO A 64 -8.55 -19.96 43.38
N GLN A 65 -8.90 -21.01 44.12
CA GLN A 65 -9.53 -22.25 43.62
C GLN A 65 -10.95 -22.03 43.05
N THR A 66 -11.44 -20.79 43.02
CA THR A 66 -12.76 -20.41 42.52
C THR A 66 -12.69 -19.14 41.65
N PRO A 67 -13.38 -19.11 40.49
CA PRO A 67 -13.31 -18.00 39.52
C PRO A 67 -14.00 -16.70 39.96
N ILE A 68 -14.54 -16.64 41.17
CA ILE A 68 -15.23 -15.47 41.71
C ILE A 68 -14.40 -14.92 42.87
N ILE A 69 -13.67 -13.83 42.62
CA ILE A 69 -13.04 -13.02 43.66
C ILE A 69 -13.99 -11.85 43.95
N PRO A 70 -14.79 -11.86 45.04
CA PRO A 70 -15.89 -10.91 45.20
C PRO A 70 -15.43 -9.47 45.53
N ASN A 71 -14.17 -9.28 45.93
CA ASN A 71 -13.69 -8.01 46.52
C ASN A 71 -12.46 -7.39 45.83
N ARG A 72 -12.00 -7.87 44.67
CA ARG A 72 -10.98 -7.16 43.88
C ARG A 72 -11.67 -6.30 42.81
N ARG A 73 -11.57 -4.98 42.92
CA ARG A 73 -11.98 -4.06 41.83
C ARG A 73 -11.12 -4.36 40.61
N GLY A 74 -11.69 -5.01 39.60
CA GLY A 74 -11.03 -5.20 38.32
C GLY A 74 -10.80 -3.86 37.60
N GLU A 75 -9.71 -3.78 36.85
CA GLU A 75 -9.41 -2.70 35.93
C GLU A 75 -10.17 -2.95 34.62
N ARG A 76 -10.90 -1.95 34.11
CA ARG A 76 -11.42 -2.06 32.75
C ARG A 76 -10.25 -2.02 31.78
N ILE A 77 -10.39 -2.74 30.67
CA ILE A 77 -9.37 -2.75 29.61
C ILE A 77 -10.03 -2.55 28.24
N GLY A 78 -9.32 -1.84 27.38
CA GLY A 78 -9.69 -1.59 26.01
C GLY A 78 -8.53 -1.87 25.05
N ALA A 79 -8.87 -2.44 23.90
CA ALA A 79 -7.93 -2.69 22.82
C ALA A 79 -7.12 -1.42 22.48
N CYS A 80 -5.88 -1.65 22.05
CA CYS A 80 -4.88 -0.65 21.66
C CYS A 80 -4.26 0.18 22.80
N THR A 81 -5.06 0.75 23.70
CA THR A 81 -4.51 1.53 24.84
C THR A 81 -3.81 0.62 25.82
N ASP A 82 -4.55 -0.37 26.33
CA ASP A 82 -4.03 -1.26 27.36
C ASP A 82 -3.01 -2.22 26.77
N CYS A 83 -3.14 -2.62 25.50
CA CYS A 83 -2.08 -3.34 24.78
C CYS A 83 -0.72 -2.62 24.89
N ARG A 84 -0.69 -1.29 24.71
CA ARG A 84 0.54 -0.49 24.76
C ARG A 84 1.04 -0.26 26.18
N ARG A 85 0.13 -0.02 27.13
CA ARG A 85 0.45 0.12 28.55
C ARG A 85 1.06 -1.18 29.09
N LEU A 86 0.41 -2.31 28.82
CA LEU A 86 0.87 -3.63 29.27
C LEU A 86 2.17 -4.05 28.58
N TRP A 87 2.33 -3.76 27.28
CA TRP A 87 3.61 -3.95 26.61
C TRP A 87 4.74 -3.11 27.24
N THR A 88 4.45 -1.86 27.60
CA THR A 88 5.40 -1.01 28.35
C THR A 88 5.74 -1.60 29.71
N ASN A 89 4.75 -2.10 30.45
CA ASN A 89 4.95 -2.74 31.76
C ASN A 89 5.79 -4.03 31.63
N TYR A 90 5.52 -4.85 30.60
CA TYR A 90 6.31 -6.05 30.31
C TYR A 90 7.77 -5.69 29.99
N ARG A 91 8.00 -4.65 29.17
CA ARG A 91 9.34 -4.14 28.89
C ARG A 91 10.05 -3.62 30.14
N ALA A 92 9.31 -2.99 31.05
CA ALA A 92 9.81 -2.55 32.36
C ALA A 92 10.09 -3.71 33.33
N GLY A 93 9.59 -4.92 33.06
CA GLY A 93 9.69 -6.06 33.97
C GLY A 93 8.66 -6.02 35.12
N GLU A 94 7.60 -5.23 34.98
CA GLU A 94 6.52 -5.09 35.96
C GLU A 94 5.46 -6.19 35.83
N ILE A 95 5.35 -6.79 34.63
CA ILE A 95 4.54 -7.99 34.36
C ILE A 95 5.38 -8.96 33.54
N ASP A 96 5.05 -10.25 33.60
CA ASP A 96 5.68 -11.29 32.79
C ASP A 96 4.89 -11.59 31.51
N ILE A 97 5.38 -12.56 30.74
CA ILE A 97 4.79 -12.96 29.47
C ILE A 97 3.47 -13.72 29.65
N GLU A 98 3.29 -14.40 30.77
CA GLU A 98 2.07 -15.16 31.08
C GLU A 98 0.92 -14.20 31.38
N GLU A 99 1.17 -13.19 32.22
CA GLU A 99 0.19 -12.15 32.52
C GLU A 99 -0.13 -11.31 31.26
N LEU A 100 0.87 -11.00 30.43
CA LEU A 100 0.64 -10.35 29.14
C LEU A 100 -0.23 -11.23 28.23
N GLY A 101 0.04 -12.53 28.17
CA GLY A 101 -0.75 -13.52 27.41
C GLY A 101 -2.21 -13.55 27.87
N ARG A 102 -2.44 -13.62 29.18
CA ARG A 102 -3.78 -13.63 29.78
C ARG A 102 -4.56 -12.37 29.43
N VAL A 103 -3.95 -11.18 29.56
CA VAL A 103 -4.67 -9.93 29.20
C VAL A 103 -4.97 -9.85 27.72
N ASN A 104 -4.08 -10.35 26.85
CA ASN A 104 -4.32 -10.36 25.40
C ASN A 104 -5.60 -11.11 25.02
N GLU A 105 -5.95 -12.19 25.72
CA GLU A 105 -7.20 -12.93 25.50
C GLU A 105 -8.47 -12.13 25.88
N MET A 106 -8.33 -11.09 26.71
CA MET A 106 -9.45 -10.27 27.19
C MET A 106 -9.60 -8.94 26.45
N LEU A 107 -8.63 -8.52 25.63
CA LEU A 107 -8.62 -7.19 24.99
C LEU A 107 -9.64 -7.04 23.86
N VAL A 108 -10.07 -8.15 23.24
CA VAL A 108 -10.99 -8.18 22.09
C VAL A 108 -12.20 -9.07 22.44
N PRO A 109 -13.16 -8.58 23.26
CA PRO A 109 -14.24 -9.41 23.79
C PRO A 109 -15.35 -9.73 22.78
N GLY A 110 -15.34 -9.13 21.58
CA GLY A 110 -16.36 -9.38 20.57
C GLY A 110 -16.27 -8.45 19.35
N PRO A 111 -17.29 -8.47 18.46
CA PRO A 111 -17.31 -7.64 17.25
C PRO A 111 -17.37 -6.14 17.53
N GLY A 112 -16.75 -5.35 16.65
CA GLY A 112 -16.78 -3.89 16.65
C GLY A 112 -15.40 -3.27 16.42
N THR A 113 -15.34 -1.93 16.45
CA THR A 113 -14.07 -1.19 16.38
C THR A 113 -13.44 -1.02 17.76
N CYS A 114 -12.24 -0.44 17.85
CA CYS A 114 -11.56 -0.23 19.13
C CYS A 114 -12.46 0.50 20.14
N SER A 115 -12.61 -0.06 21.35
CA SER A 115 -13.50 0.40 22.42
C SER A 115 -13.02 1.65 23.19
N VAL A 116 -12.03 2.35 22.64
CA VAL A 116 -11.38 3.54 23.19
C VAL A 116 -11.53 4.70 22.21
N MET A 117 -11.12 5.92 22.61
CA MET A 117 -11.07 7.07 21.70
C MET A 117 -9.87 6.99 20.73
N GLY A 118 -9.75 5.87 20.01
CA GLY A 118 -8.82 5.65 18.92
C GLY A 118 -9.30 6.28 17.62
N THR A 119 -8.63 5.97 16.50
CA THR A 119 -8.96 6.58 15.20
C THR A 119 -10.36 6.21 14.73
N ALA A 120 -10.80 4.95 14.84
CA ALA A 120 -12.17 4.55 14.50
C ALA A 120 -13.25 5.38 15.21
N SER A 121 -13.22 5.44 16.55
CA SER A 121 -14.19 6.20 17.35
C SER A 121 -14.10 7.72 17.08
N THR A 122 -12.87 8.23 16.88
CA THR A 122 -12.65 9.63 16.51
C THR A 122 -13.30 9.94 15.15
N MET A 123 -13.07 9.10 14.14
CA MET A 123 -13.64 9.29 12.80
C MET A 123 -15.15 9.09 12.77
N ALA A 124 -15.70 8.21 13.62
CA ALA A 124 -17.14 8.09 13.80
C ALA A 124 -17.76 9.39 14.35
N CYS A 125 -17.14 10.00 15.37
CA CYS A 125 -17.59 11.28 15.90
C CYS A 125 -17.42 12.41 14.87
N ILE A 126 -16.34 12.40 14.10
CA ILE A 126 -16.09 13.38 13.03
C ILE A 126 -17.12 13.26 11.91
N ALA A 127 -17.51 12.05 11.51
CA ALA A 127 -18.53 11.87 10.46
C ALA A 127 -19.88 12.50 10.87
N GLU A 128 -20.24 12.37 12.14
CA GLU A 128 -21.43 13.00 12.72
C GLU A 128 -21.27 14.53 12.83
N ALA A 129 -20.10 15.03 13.28
CA ALA A 129 -19.80 16.46 13.38
C ALA A 129 -19.71 17.18 12.02
N LEU A 130 -19.23 16.49 10.99
CA LEU A 130 -19.27 16.95 9.60
C LEU A 130 -20.70 17.02 9.05
N GLY A 131 -21.67 16.39 9.73
CA GLY A 131 -23.05 16.28 9.29
C GLY A 131 -23.28 15.17 8.27
N MET A 132 -22.33 14.25 8.06
CA MET A 132 -22.45 13.15 7.08
C MET A 132 -23.03 11.85 7.66
N ALA A 133 -23.21 11.79 8.98
CA ALA A 133 -23.91 10.73 9.68
C ALA A 133 -25.01 11.33 10.56
N PRO A 134 -26.15 10.63 10.78
CA PRO A 134 -27.17 11.10 11.70
C PRO A 134 -26.64 11.29 13.12
N LEU A 135 -27.15 12.32 13.80
CA LEU A 135 -26.78 12.63 15.18
C LEU A 135 -27.14 11.44 16.11
N GLY A 136 -26.22 11.05 16.99
CA GLY A 136 -26.31 9.89 17.88
C GLY A 136 -25.83 8.56 17.28
N SER A 137 -25.33 8.56 16.05
CA SER A 137 -24.91 7.34 15.35
C SER A 137 -23.49 6.85 15.70
N SER A 138 -22.62 7.71 16.23
CA SER A 138 -21.21 7.39 16.45
C SER A 138 -20.95 6.41 17.61
N ALA A 139 -21.59 6.61 18.75
CA ALA A 139 -21.28 5.94 20.01
C ALA A 139 -21.90 4.54 20.25
N PRO A 140 -23.08 4.17 19.72
CA PRO A 140 -23.71 2.89 20.03
C PRO A 140 -22.79 1.68 19.71
N PRO A 141 -22.59 0.73 20.64
CA PRO A 141 -21.72 -0.42 20.40
C PRO A 141 -22.25 -1.33 19.30
N ALA A 142 -21.34 -2.01 18.60
CA ALA A 142 -21.65 -2.83 17.44
C ALA A 142 -22.69 -3.93 17.74
N VAL A 143 -22.62 -4.55 18.92
CA VAL A 143 -23.49 -5.66 19.34
C VAL A 143 -24.78 -5.21 20.04
N SER A 144 -25.05 -3.91 20.11
CA SER A 144 -26.21 -3.37 20.82
C SER A 144 -27.45 -3.23 19.91
N ALA A 145 -28.64 -3.40 20.48
CA ALA A 145 -29.90 -3.09 19.77
C ALA A 145 -30.00 -1.60 19.35
N ALA A 146 -29.27 -0.71 20.03
CA ALA A 146 -29.17 0.70 19.63
C ALA A 146 -28.50 0.85 18.25
N ARG A 147 -27.49 0.03 17.94
CA ARG A 147 -26.84 0.03 16.61
C ARG A 147 -27.80 -0.40 15.49
N GLN A 148 -28.68 -1.37 15.75
CA GLN A 148 -29.72 -1.76 14.79
C GLN A 148 -30.68 -0.59 14.50
N ARG A 149 -31.16 0.10 15.53
CA ARG A 149 -32.00 1.31 15.37
C ARG A 149 -31.30 2.43 14.62
N VAL A 150 -29.99 2.60 14.83
CA VAL A 150 -29.18 3.53 14.03
C VAL A 150 -29.14 3.12 12.57
N ALA A 151 -28.92 1.83 12.26
CA ALA A 151 -28.92 1.34 10.89
C ALA A 151 -30.27 1.58 10.20
N GLU A 152 -31.39 1.33 10.88
CA GLU A 152 -32.74 1.66 10.37
C GLU A 152 -32.92 3.16 10.12
N THR A 153 -32.43 4.00 11.03
CA THR A 153 -32.47 5.47 10.88
C THR A 153 -31.67 5.92 9.66
N VAL A 154 -30.45 5.39 9.49
CA VAL A 154 -29.62 5.67 8.32
C VAL A 154 -30.28 5.15 7.04
N GLY A 155 -30.90 3.97 7.07
CA GLY A 155 -31.69 3.44 5.97
C GLY A 155 -32.83 4.37 5.53
N ARG A 156 -33.57 4.93 6.50
CA ARG A 156 -34.62 5.93 6.24
C ARG A 156 -34.06 7.21 5.63
N VAL A 157 -32.91 7.69 6.13
CA VAL A 157 -32.22 8.85 5.54
C VAL A 157 -31.79 8.54 4.10
N GLY A 158 -31.16 7.40 3.85
CA GLY A 158 -30.75 6.97 2.51
C GLY A 158 -31.94 6.88 1.54
N ALA A 159 -33.05 6.27 1.96
CA ALA A 159 -34.28 6.21 1.16
C ALA A 159 -34.81 7.62 0.83
N ARG A 160 -34.87 8.53 1.80
CA ARG A 160 -35.27 9.93 1.57
C ARG A 160 -34.34 10.63 0.59
N LEU A 161 -33.03 10.43 0.72
CA LEU A 161 -32.03 11.00 -0.19
C LEU A 161 -32.21 10.49 -1.63
N ALA A 162 -32.58 9.23 -1.82
CA ALA A 162 -32.92 8.63 -3.12
C ALA A 162 -34.24 9.15 -3.72
N GLY A 163 -35.00 9.97 -2.99
CA GLY A 163 -36.33 10.41 -3.40
C GLY A 163 -37.45 9.41 -3.09
N ALA A 164 -37.17 8.35 -2.32
CA ALA A 164 -38.17 7.45 -1.77
C ALA A 164 -38.80 8.10 -0.52
N GLY A 165 -39.71 9.03 -0.75
CA GLY A 165 -40.45 9.76 0.27
C GLY A 165 -41.44 10.71 -0.39
N ASP A 166 -42.69 10.61 0.04
CA ASP A 166 -43.88 11.27 -0.50
C ASP A 166 -43.70 12.76 -0.87
N ARG A 167 -44.59 13.26 -1.75
CA ARG A 167 -44.69 14.64 -2.25
C ARG A 167 -44.88 15.74 -1.17
N LEU A 168 -44.64 15.44 0.10
CA LEU A 168 -45.03 16.24 1.27
C LEU A 168 -43.88 16.84 2.09
N VAL A 169 -42.60 16.64 1.72
CA VAL A 169 -41.50 17.44 2.29
C VAL A 169 -40.53 17.86 1.19
N GLN A 170 -40.69 19.09 0.68
CA GLN A 170 -39.88 19.68 -0.40
C GLN A 170 -38.38 19.89 -0.07
N VAL A 171 -37.91 19.56 1.14
CA VAL A 171 -36.59 19.99 1.65
C VAL A 171 -35.59 18.81 1.79
N GLY A 172 -35.56 17.83 0.89
CA GLY A 172 -34.57 16.74 1.07
C GLY A 172 -34.43 15.68 -0.02
N VAL A 173 -34.93 15.92 -1.22
CA VAL A 173 -34.67 15.03 -2.36
C VAL A 173 -33.26 15.32 -2.88
N GLY A 174 -32.35 14.34 -2.79
CA GLY A 174 -31.06 14.41 -3.46
C GLY A 174 -29.97 15.29 -2.83
N ILE A 175 -29.96 15.51 -1.50
CA ILE A 175 -28.85 16.21 -0.82
C ILE A 175 -27.55 15.44 -1.03
N LYS A 176 -26.56 16.08 -1.62
CA LYS A 176 -25.24 15.50 -1.90
C LYS A 176 -24.22 15.91 -0.84
N PRO A 177 -23.09 15.18 -0.71
CA PRO A 177 -22.01 15.60 0.18
C PRO A 177 -21.55 17.04 -0.08
N THR A 178 -21.55 17.51 -1.34
CA THR A 178 -21.18 18.89 -1.67
C THR A 178 -22.24 19.93 -1.35
N ASP A 179 -23.44 19.53 -0.96
CA ASP A 179 -24.48 20.46 -0.47
C ASP A 179 -24.37 20.65 1.05
N VAL A 180 -23.82 19.65 1.74
CA VAL A 180 -23.63 19.62 3.20
C VAL A 180 -22.30 20.23 3.61
N LEU A 181 -21.20 19.81 2.99
CA LEU A 181 -19.85 20.09 3.47
C LEU A 181 -19.41 21.52 3.15
N ARG A 182 -19.38 22.36 4.17
CA ARG A 182 -18.82 23.73 4.13
C ARG A 182 -17.70 23.89 5.16
N ARG A 183 -17.03 25.04 5.15
CA ARG A 183 -15.96 25.39 6.10
C ARG A 183 -16.40 25.15 7.54
N GLU A 184 -17.61 25.58 7.88
CA GLU A 184 -18.23 25.47 9.20
C GLU A 184 -18.35 24.02 9.68
N ASN A 185 -18.65 23.08 8.78
CA ASN A 185 -18.71 21.65 9.10
C ASN A 185 -17.32 21.13 9.51
N PHE A 186 -16.26 21.55 8.82
CA PHE A 186 -14.89 21.17 9.15
C PHE A 186 -14.42 21.84 10.44
N GLU A 187 -14.76 23.11 10.67
CA GLU A 187 -14.44 23.79 11.94
C GLU A 187 -15.15 23.11 13.13
N ASN A 188 -16.42 22.72 12.99
CA ASN A 188 -17.13 21.92 13.97
C ASN A 188 -16.44 20.56 14.22
N ALA A 189 -16.00 19.88 13.16
CA ALA A 189 -15.29 18.60 13.28
C ALA A 189 -13.94 18.74 13.99
N VAL A 190 -13.21 19.83 13.76
CA VAL A 190 -11.97 20.15 14.49
C VAL A 190 -12.25 20.49 15.96
N THR A 191 -13.30 21.25 16.25
CA THR A 191 -13.75 21.51 17.64
C THR A 191 -14.07 20.18 18.34
N VAL A 192 -14.80 19.27 17.69
CA VAL A 192 -15.08 17.94 18.26
C VAL A 192 -13.80 17.14 18.46
N LEU A 193 -12.88 17.13 17.48
CA LEU A 193 -11.59 16.44 17.59
C LEU A 193 -10.80 16.90 18.82
N GLN A 194 -10.77 18.20 19.10
CA GLN A 194 -10.12 18.77 20.28
C GLN A 194 -10.88 18.41 21.57
N ALA A 195 -12.20 18.50 21.56
CA ALA A 195 -13.05 18.29 22.73
C ALA A 195 -13.13 16.83 23.20
N ILE A 196 -12.90 15.88 22.30
CA ILE A 196 -12.82 14.44 22.62
C ILE A 196 -11.38 13.96 22.83
N GLY A 197 -10.39 14.82 22.58
CA GLY A 197 -8.96 14.45 22.67
C GLY A 197 -8.66 13.32 21.71
N GLY A 198 -9.13 13.45 20.47
CA GLY A 198 -9.17 12.36 19.51
C GLY A 198 -7.78 11.93 19.01
N SER A 199 -7.82 11.07 18.00
CA SER A 199 -6.62 10.56 17.34
C SER A 199 -5.89 11.65 16.52
N THR A 200 -4.56 11.71 16.59
CA THR A 200 -3.74 12.58 15.72
C THR A 200 -3.97 12.28 14.23
N ASN A 201 -4.15 10.99 13.87
CA ASN A 201 -4.53 10.57 12.50
C ASN A 201 -5.76 11.30 11.92
N ALA A 202 -6.68 11.76 12.77
CA ALA A 202 -7.87 12.46 12.31
C ALA A 202 -7.55 13.79 11.61
N ILE A 203 -6.42 14.43 11.93
CA ILE A 203 -5.95 15.63 11.24
C ILE A 203 -5.67 15.31 9.77
N ILE A 204 -4.92 14.24 9.51
CA ILE A 204 -4.64 13.77 8.13
C ILE A 204 -5.95 13.45 7.41
N HIS A 205 -6.87 12.75 8.07
CA HIS A 205 -8.16 12.38 7.50
C HIS A 205 -9.05 13.58 7.20
N LEU A 206 -9.16 14.55 8.10
CA LEU A 206 -9.95 15.78 7.90
C LEU A 206 -9.40 16.60 6.74
N LEU A 207 -8.09 16.81 6.68
CA LEU A 207 -7.45 17.54 5.59
C LEU A 207 -7.66 16.81 4.24
N ALA A 208 -7.58 15.48 4.23
CA ALA A 208 -7.83 14.68 3.03
C ALA A 208 -9.29 14.74 2.57
N ILE A 209 -10.26 14.67 3.50
CA ILE A 209 -11.69 14.81 3.20
C ILE A 209 -11.99 16.22 2.67
N ALA A 210 -11.49 17.26 3.36
CA ALA A 210 -11.63 18.65 2.94
C ALA A 210 -11.08 18.87 1.53
N GLY A 211 -9.91 18.28 1.23
CA GLY A 211 -9.26 18.36 -0.09
C GLY A 211 -10.01 17.64 -1.23
N ARG A 212 -11.04 16.84 -0.94
CA ARG A 212 -11.92 16.23 -1.96
C ARG A 212 -13.14 17.07 -2.30
N VAL A 213 -13.49 18.04 -1.48
CA VAL A 213 -14.67 18.89 -1.76
C VAL A 213 -14.32 19.85 -2.91
N PRO A 214 -15.19 20.00 -3.94
CA PRO A 214 -14.97 20.96 -5.03
C PRO A 214 -14.73 22.38 -4.51
N GLY A 215 -13.84 23.13 -5.15
CA GLY A 215 -13.46 24.48 -4.72
C GLY A 215 -12.54 24.54 -3.48
N ALA A 216 -12.16 23.40 -2.88
CA ALA A 216 -11.26 23.39 -1.72
C ALA A 216 -9.88 24.00 -2.02
N ARG A 217 -9.35 23.76 -3.24
CA ARG A 217 -8.07 24.35 -3.71
C ARG A 217 -8.20 25.81 -4.15
N GLU A 218 -9.43 26.30 -4.33
CA GLU A 218 -9.75 27.68 -4.74
C GLU A 218 -10.07 28.57 -3.53
N GLY A 219 -9.90 28.05 -2.31
CA GLY A 219 -10.02 28.82 -1.06
C GLY A 219 -11.33 28.63 -0.29
N MET A 220 -12.35 27.98 -0.86
CA MET A 220 -13.71 27.93 -0.25
C MET A 220 -13.78 27.10 1.03
N ILE A 221 -12.91 26.10 1.20
CA ILE A 221 -12.83 25.28 2.43
C ILE A 221 -11.46 25.39 3.10
N ASN A 222 -10.39 25.56 2.31
CA ASN A 222 -8.97 25.70 2.69
C ASN A 222 -8.63 25.38 4.16
N LEU A 223 -8.91 24.15 4.61
CA LEU A 223 -8.61 23.72 5.96
C LEU A 223 -7.11 23.47 6.05
N THR A 224 -6.46 24.09 7.02
CA THR A 224 -5.01 24.03 7.21
C THR A 224 -4.66 23.43 8.58
N LEU A 225 -3.38 23.12 8.79
CA LEU A 225 -2.91 22.75 10.12
C LEU A 225 -3.07 23.91 11.12
N ASP A 226 -2.90 25.15 10.68
CA ASP A 226 -3.03 26.32 11.57
C ASP A 226 -4.44 26.46 12.13
N ASP A 227 -5.46 26.10 11.36
CA ASP A 227 -6.85 26.05 11.84
C ASP A 227 -7.02 25.07 13.00
N VAL A 228 -6.30 23.94 12.99
CA VAL A 228 -6.33 22.95 14.07
C VAL A 228 -5.78 23.53 15.39
N ASP A 229 -4.70 24.31 15.32
CA ASP A 229 -4.13 24.97 16.52
C ASP A 229 -5.00 26.14 16.99
N ILE A 230 -5.50 26.97 16.07
CA ILE A 230 -6.38 28.11 16.39
C ILE A 230 -7.66 27.64 17.08
N ILE A 231 -8.33 26.63 16.51
CA ILE A 231 -9.53 26.04 17.11
C ILE A 231 -9.18 25.31 18.41
N GLY A 232 -8.01 24.66 18.46
CA GLY A 232 -7.50 24.02 19.67
C GLY A 232 -7.39 24.98 20.85
N ARG A 233 -6.83 26.18 20.65
CA ARG A 233 -6.63 27.18 21.72
C ARG A 233 -7.92 27.62 22.42
N ARG A 234 -9.07 27.56 21.72
CA ARG A 234 -10.39 27.92 22.27
C ARG A 234 -11.21 26.72 22.73
N THR A 235 -10.75 25.48 22.51
CA THR A 235 -11.55 24.28 22.73
C THR A 235 -10.99 23.41 23.86
N PRO A 236 -11.70 23.29 24.99
CA PRO A 236 -11.31 22.39 26.08
C PRO A 236 -11.54 20.92 25.72
N LEU A 237 -10.69 20.03 26.26
CA LEU A 237 -10.96 18.59 26.29
C LEU A 237 -11.98 18.32 27.40
N ILE A 238 -13.19 17.90 27.02
CA ILE A 238 -14.28 17.68 27.99
C ILE A 238 -14.67 16.22 28.13
N LEU A 239 -14.20 15.35 27.25
CA LEU A 239 -14.47 13.92 27.33
C LEU A 239 -13.37 13.20 28.14
N ASP A 240 -13.75 12.64 29.28
CA ASP A 240 -12.88 11.83 30.16
C ASP A 240 -13.00 10.34 29.82
N LEU A 241 -12.31 9.88 28.78
CA LEU A 241 -12.48 8.51 28.27
C LEU A 241 -11.17 7.71 28.21
N LYS A 242 -10.97 6.78 29.17
CA LYS A 242 -10.14 5.56 29.00
C LYS A 242 -10.21 4.59 30.20
N PRO A 243 -10.23 3.26 29.97
CA PRO A 243 -11.06 2.51 29.02
C PRO A 243 -12.48 2.36 29.60
N SER A 244 -13.39 3.27 29.23
CA SER A 244 -14.69 3.39 29.90
C SER A 244 -15.87 2.76 29.15
N GLY A 245 -15.67 1.70 28.35
CA GLY A 245 -16.77 0.84 27.89
C GLY A 245 -17.98 1.57 27.28
N MET A 246 -19.18 1.05 27.54
CA MET A 246 -20.49 1.64 27.20
C MET A 246 -20.70 3.09 27.68
N GLY A 247 -19.81 3.63 28.52
CA GLY A 247 -20.03 4.87 29.27
C GLY A 247 -20.37 6.06 28.39
N PHE A 248 -19.65 6.28 27.29
CA PHE A 248 -19.92 7.42 26.41
C PHE A 248 -21.30 7.34 25.75
N HIS A 249 -21.68 6.17 25.24
CA HIS A 249 -23.02 5.98 24.67
C HIS A 249 -24.11 6.18 25.73
N ASN A 250 -23.91 5.62 26.92
CA ASN A 250 -24.86 5.69 28.04
C ASN A 250 -25.05 7.12 28.56
N GLU A 251 -24.03 7.98 28.49
CA GLU A 251 -24.13 9.42 28.80
C GLU A 251 -24.72 10.25 27.65
N GLY A 252 -25.31 9.61 26.65
CA GLY A 252 -25.96 10.28 25.53
C GLY A 252 -25.05 10.54 24.33
N GLY A 253 -23.81 10.05 24.34
CA GLY A 253 -22.89 10.03 23.19
C GLY A 253 -22.45 11.42 22.73
N LEU A 254 -22.08 11.49 21.44
CA LEU A 254 -21.70 12.76 20.81
C LEU A 254 -22.78 13.85 20.90
N PRO A 255 -24.09 13.57 20.81
CA PRO A 255 -25.12 14.60 20.93
C PRO A 255 -25.09 15.33 22.29
N ALA A 256 -24.87 14.59 23.39
CA ALA A 256 -24.71 15.18 24.72
C ALA A 256 -23.46 16.06 24.80
N LEU A 257 -22.36 15.62 24.18
CA LEU A 257 -21.12 16.39 24.10
C LEU A 257 -21.28 17.68 23.27
N LEU A 258 -21.94 17.60 22.12
CA LEU A 258 -22.20 18.76 21.25
C LEU A 258 -23.10 19.81 21.92
N ARG A 259 -24.02 19.40 22.80
CA ARG A 259 -24.82 20.33 23.61
C ARG A 259 -23.94 21.14 24.57
N VAL A 260 -22.94 20.52 25.20
CA VAL A 260 -21.97 21.25 26.04
C VAL A 260 -21.11 22.17 25.18
N LEU A 261 -20.72 21.73 23.98
CA LEU A 261 -19.94 22.53 23.03
C LEU A 261 -20.74 23.58 22.26
N ARG A 262 -22.08 23.67 22.42
CA ARG A 262 -22.94 24.57 21.63
C ARG A 262 -22.40 26.00 21.46
N PRO A 263 -21.77 26.65 22.47
CA PRO A 263 -21.19 27.98 22.32
C PRO A 263 -19.99 28.07 21.36
N LEU A 264 -19.34 26.95 21.04
CA LEU A 264 -18.15 26.84 20.19
C LEU A 264 -18.46 26.29 18.79
N LEU A 265 -19.73 25.98 18.50
CA LEU A 265 -20.15 25.31 17.26
C LEU A 265 -20.88 26.27 16.32
N HIS A 266 -20.67 26.06 15.02
CA HIS A 266 -21.47 26.65 13.97
C HIS A 266 -22.80 25.89 13.84
N LEU A 267 -23.85 26.41 14.50
CA LEU A 267 -25.14 25.72 14.59
C LEU A 267 -25.93 25.70 13.28
N ASN A 268 -25.66 26.64 12.38
CA ASN A 268 -26.30 26.71 11.05
C ASN A 268 -25.66 25.75 10.03
N ALA A 269 -24.62 24.99 10.41
CA ALA A 269 -24.00 24.01 9.54
C ALA A 269 -25.03 22.94 9.15
N MET A 270 -25.17 22.68 7.86
CA MET A 270 -26.12 21.70 7.34
C MET A 270 -25.68 20.27 7.68
N THR A 271 -26.65 19.38 7.78
CA THR A 271 -26.44 17.94 7.93
C THR A 271 -27.13 17.17 6.80
N VAL A 272 -26.77 15.90 6.65
CA VAL A 272 -27.29 14.97 5.63
C VAL A 272 -28.80 14.74 5.73
N THR A 273 -29.43 15.08 6.86
CA THR A 273 -30.89 14.99 7.04
C THR A 273 -31.64 16.17 6.39
N GLY A 274 -30.92 17.19 5.93
CA GLY A 274 -31.47 18.45 5.44
C GLY A 274 -31.83 19.45 6.55
N ARG A 275 -31.46 19.18 7.81
CA ARG A 275 -31.55 20.13 8.92
C ARG A 275 -30.18 20.68 9.28
N THR A 276 -30.17 21.84 9.94
CA THR A 276 -28.98 22.41 10.57
C THR A 276 -28.59 21.63 11.82
N LEU A 277 -27.32 21.71 12.22
CA LEU A 277 -26.83 21.10 13.45
C LEU A 277 -27.60 21.59 14.70
N GLY A 278 -27.98 22.87 14.74
CA GLY A 278 -28.78 23.45 15.81
C GLY A 278 -30.15 22.78 15.94
N GLU A 279 -30.87 22.63 14.83
CA GLU A 279 -32.17 21.95 14.79
C GLU A 279 -32.06 20.47 15.20
N GLU A 280 -31.01 19.77 14.75
CA GLU A 280 -30.75 18.39 15.17
C GLU A 280 -30.53 18.28 16.68
N LEU A 281 -29.74 19.19 17.26
CA LEU A 281 -29.49 19.23 18.70
C LEU A 281 -30.74 19.54 19.51
N ASP A 282 -31.61 20.42 19.01
CA ASP A 282 -32.85 20.81 19.69
C ASP A 282 -33.86 19.65 19.71
N LEU A 283 -33.87 18.80 18.68
CA LEU A 283 -34.73 17.60 18.61
C LEU A 283 -34.20 16.42 19.44
N TYR A 284 -32.89 16.36 19.68
CA TYR A 284 -32.29 15.27 20.44
C TYR A 284 -32.66 15.37 21.93
N GLN A 285 -33.47 14.45 22.44
CA GLN A 285 -33.82 14.43 23.88
C GLN A 285 -32.69 13.77 24.68
N PRO A 286 -31.97 14.51 25.55
CA PRO A 286 -30.92 13.92 26.36
C PRO A 286 -31.55 12.98 27.39
N THR A 287 -30.93 11.82 27.59
CA THR A 287 -31.27 10.98 28.74
C THR A 287 -30.69 11.65 29.98
N PRO A 288 -31.48 11.98 31.02
CA PRO A 288 -30.94 12.52 32.26
C PRO A 288 -30.09 11.44 32.94
N GLN A 289 -28.78 11.60 32.87
CA GLN A 289 -27.80 10.77 33.56
C GLN A 289 -26.80 11.70 34.25
N PRO A 290 -26.21 11.30 35.38
CA PRO A 290 -25.08 12.03 35.92
C PRO A 290 -23.93 11.98 34.91
N ASN A 291 -23.61 13.12 34.30
CA ASN A 291 -22.51 13.26 33.35
C ASN A 291 -21.17 13.19 34.11
N PHE A 292 -20.57 12.00 34.18
CA PHE A 292 -19.25 11.81 34.80
C PHE A 292 -18.13 11.84 33.75
N LEU A 293 -18.42 11.42 32.50
CA LEU A 293 -17.45 11.36 31.41
C LEU A 293 -17.47 12.65 30.58
N ILE A 294 -18.64 13.25 30.34
CA ILE A 294 -18.75 14.53 29.61
C ILE A 294 -18.75 15.70 30.59
N ARG A 295 -17.60 16.34 30.75
CA ARG A 295 -17.42 17.45 31.70
C ARG A 295 -17.96 18.78 31.15
N PRO A 296 -18.43 19.69 32.02
CA PRO A 296 -18.83 21.04 31.59
C PRO A 296 -17.61 21.88 31.19
N LEU A 297 -17.82 22.91 30.37
CA LEU A 297 -16.75 23.78 29.85
C LEU A 297 -15.90 24.46 30.95
N PHE A 298 -16.48 24.73 32.13
CA PHE A 298 -15.78 25.36 33.24
C PHE A 298 -14.95 24.39 34.09
N ASN A 299 -15.13 23.07 33.92
CA ASN A 299 -14.36 22.05 34.62
C ASN A 299 -13.89 20.96 33.64
N PRO A 300 -13.10 21.30 32.61
CA PRO A 300 -12.69 20.35 31.59
C PRO A 300 -11.66 19.35 32.10
N VAL A 301 -11.42 18.28 31.33
CA VAL A 301 -10.33 17.32 31.58
C VAL A 301 -8.98 17.97 31.28
N PHE A 302 -8.90 18.74 30.19
CA PHE A 302 -7.73 19.53 29.83
C PHE A 302 -8.18 20.92 29.34
N PRO A 303 -7.53 22.03 29.79
CA PRO A 303 -8.06 23.39 29.59
C PRO A 303 -8.32 23.79 28.14
N CYS A 304 -7.39 23.51 27.23
CA CYS A 304 -7.55 23.73 25.80
C CYS A 304 -6.43 23.06 25.01
N ALA A 305 -6.54 23.01 23.68
CA ALA A 305 -5.49 22.57 22.77
C ALA A 305 -4.97 21.15 23.08
N SER A 306 -5.90 20.18 23.12
CA SER A 306 -5.58 18.76 23.37
C SER A 306 -4.58 18.18 22.35
N LEU A 307 -4.60 18.73 21.12
CA LEU A 307 -3.73 18.48 19.99
C LEU A 307 -3.18 19.84 19.53
N ILE A 308 -1.87 19.92 19.31
CA ILE A 308 -1.18 21.13 18.88
C ILE A 308 -0.38 20.89 17.60
N ILE A 309 -0.15 21.97 16.87
CA ILE A 309 0.74 21.99 15.72
C ILE A 309 2.03 22.70 16.11
N LEU A 310 3.16 22.02 15.90
CA LEU A 310 4.50 22.55 16.09
C LEU A 310 5.09 22.92 14.73
N LYS A 311 5.82 24.03 14.66
CA LYS A 311 6.59 24.46 13.47
C LYS A 311 8.02 24.77 13.86
N GLY A 312 8.90 24.89 12.88
CA GLY A 312 10.30 25.24 13.08
C GLY A 312 11.17 24.60 12.01
N ASN A 313 12.49 24.74 12.11
CA ASN A 313 13.39 24.24 11.07
C ASN A 313 13.31 22.70 10.87
N LEU A 314 12.87 21.96 11.90
CA LEU A 314 12.70 20.51 11.82
C LEU A 314 11.37 20.11 11.17
N ALA A 315 10.34 20.94 11.33
CA ALA A 315 8.99 20.70 10.81
C ALA A 315 8.41 21.97 10.17
N PRO A 316 8.98 22.46 9.05
CA PRO A 316 8.56 23.74 8.47
C PRO A 316 7.13 23.68 7.93
N ASN A 317 6.65 22.50 7.52
CA ASN A 317 5.26 22.29 7.10
C ASN A 317 4.36 21.81 8.24
N GLY A 318 4.88 21.79 9.48
CA GLY A 318 4.16 21.39 10.68
C GLY A 318 4.45 19.96 11.14
N ALA A 319 4.23 19.75 12.43
CA ALA A 319 4.20 18.46 13.12
C ALA A 319 3.09 18.49 14.17
N VAL A 320 2.61 17.32 14.59
CA VAL A 320 1.50 17.19 15.55
C VAL A 320 2.02 16.63 16.86
N LEU A 321 1.59 17.22 17.97
CA LEU A 321 1.77 16.66 19.32
C LEU A 321 0.42 16.60 20.04
N LYS A 322 0.13 15.47 20.71
CA LYS A 322 -1.07 15.32 21.55
C LYS A 322 -0.76 15.80 22.96
N GLN A 323 -0.95 17.10 23.20
CA GLN A 323 -0.56 17.77 24.44
C GLN A 323 -1.28 17.19 25.67
N SER A 324 -2.56 16.84 25.52
CA SER A 324 -3.36 16.23 26.59
C SER A 324 -2.83 14.88 27.11
N ALA A 325 -1.98 14.20 26.34
CA ALA A 325 -1.40 12.91 26.70
C ALA A 325 0.12 12.98 26.93
N ALA A 326 0.71 14.18 26.88
CA ALA A 326 2.13 14.42 27.04
C ALA A 326 2.46 14.82 28.49
N SER A 327 3.66 14.50 28.96
CA SER A 327 4.09 14.86 30.32
C SER A 327 4.31 16.37 30.44
N SER A 328 3.89 16.95 31.57
CA SER A 328 3.98 18.40 31.84
C SER A 328 5.40 18.96 31.69
N LYS A 329 6.44 18.16 32.02
CA LYS A 329 7.86 18.52 31.87
C LYS A 329 8.26 18.93 30.44
N TYR A 330 7.50 18.49 29.44
CA TYR A 330 7.72 18.82 28.02
C TYR A 330 6.73 19.85 27.46
N THR A 331 5.61 20.10 28.14
CA THR A 331 4.53 20.95 27.61
C THR A 331 4.44 22.33 28.25
N GLN A 332 5.04 22.51 29.44
CA GLN A 332 4.94 23.76 30.22
C GLN A 332 6.16 24.68 30.06
N GLN A 333 7.24 24.18 29.48
CA GLN A 333 8.50 24.90 29.33
C GLN A 333 9.21 24.47 28.06
N GLU A 334 10.25 25.24 27.70
CA GLU A 334 11.23 24.83 26.71
C GLU A 334 12.08 23.68 27.25
N VAL A 335 12.35 22.69 26.39
CA VAL A 335 13.30 21.61 26.66
C VAL A 335 14.32 21.50 25.54
N VAL A 336 15.54 21.10 25.89
CA VAL A 336 16.59 20.77 24.92
C VAL A 336 17.20 19.43 25.31
N GLY A 337 17.33 18.52 24.35
CA GLY A 337 17.94 17.21 24.58
C GLY A 337 18.74 16.73 23.37
N GLU A 338 19.61 15.76 23.57
CA GLU A 338 20.45 15.19 22.51
C GLU A 338 19.69 14.11 21.73
N ALA A 339 19.75 14.18 20.40
CA ALA A 339 19.06 13.26 19.51
C ALA A 339 19.71 11.88 19.53
N ILE A 340 18.89 10.83 19.56
CA ILE A 340 19.25 9.44 19.25
C ILE A 340 18.48 9.05 18.00
N VAL A 341 19.18 8.93 16.87
CA VAL A 341 18.55 8.77 15.55
C VAL A 341 18.47 7.29 15.17
N PHE A 342 17.29 6.89 14.70
CA PHE A 342 17.02 5.58 14.12
C PHE A 342 16.55 5.74 12.67
N ASP A 343 17.18 4.97 11.77
CA ASP A 343 16.92 4.99 10.34
C ASP A 343 15.94 3.87 9.93
N GLY A 344 14.65 4.10 10.15
CA GLY A 344 13.59 3.12 9.91
C GLY A 344 13.33 2.18 11.10
N VAL A 345 12.29 1.36 10.98
CA VAL A 345 11.79 0.52 12.10
C VAL A 345 12.77 -0.61 12.42
N GLU A 346 13.46 -1.15 11.42
CA GLU A 346 14.44 -2.21 11.58
C GLU A 346 15.65 -1.72 12.39
N ASP A 347 16.23 -0.57 12.02
CA ASP A 347 17.36 0.04 12.71
C ASP A 347 17.01 0.37 14.17
N MET A 348 15.80 0.90 14.40
CA MET A 348 15.28 1.11 15.75
C MET A 348 15.22 -0.21 16.53
N THR A 349 14.64 -1.26 15.94
CA THR A 349 14.46 -2.56 16.62
C THR A 349 15.79 -3.20 16.99
N GLU A 350 16.82 -3.05 16.15
CA GLU A 350 18.18 -3.57 16.40
C GLU A 350 18.91 -2.79 17.51
N LYS A 351 18.72 -1.47 17.59
CA LYS A 351 19.53 -0.60 18.47
C LYS A 351 18.86 -0.23 19.79
N ILE A 352 17.54 -0.08 19.83
CA ILE A 352 16.84 0.58 20.96
C ILE A 352 17.03 -0.12 22.31
N ASP A 353 17.28 -1.43 22.28
CA ASP A 353 17.48 -2.27 23.46
C ASP A 353 18.94 -2.73 23.62
N ASP A 354 19.88 -2.20 22.82
CA ASP A 354 21.31 -2.43 23.02
C ASP A 354 21.74 -1.83 24.38
N PRO A 355 22.31 -2.64 25.30
CA PRO A 355 22.84 -2.14 26.57
C PRO A 355 23.80 -0.96 26.42
N ASN A 356 24.57 -0.94 25.32
CA ASN A 356 25.60 0.05 25.03
C ASN A 356 25.08 1.30 24.31
N LEU A 357 23.79 1.36 23.94
CA LEU A 357 23.21 2.56 23.34
C LEU A 357 23.32 3.72 24.33
N ASP A 358 24.04 4.80 24.01
CA ASP A 358 24.14 5.95 24.91
C ASP A 358 22.83 6.75 24.93
N VAL A 359 21.91 6.37 25.82
CA VAL A 359 20.58 6.97 25.94
C VAL A 359 20.22 7.14 27.41
N ASN A 360 19.69 8.32 27.74
CA ASN A 360 19.24 8.71 29.07
C ASN A 360 17.84 9.34 29.02
N GLU A 361 17.35 9.86 30.14
CA GLU A 361 15.99 10.39 30.30
C GLU A 361 15.76 11.76 29.66
N GLU A 362 16.85 12.46 29.34
CA GLU A 362 16.89 13.77 28.68
C GLU A 362 17.13 13.65 27.17
N SER A 363 17.53 12.47 26.69
CA SER A 363 17.68 12.17 25.27
C SER A 363 16.36 12.32 24.50
N VAL A 364 16.48 12.65 23.22
CA VAL A 364 15.37 12.79 22.27
C VAL A 364 15.45 11.66 21.25
N LEU A 365 14.49 10.74 21.26
CA LEU A 365 14.48 9.66 20.27
C LEU A 365 13.91 10.18 18.95
N VAL A 366 14.63 9.97 17.85
CA VAL A 366 14.23 10.42 16.51
C VAL A 366 14.13 9.20 15.59
N LEU A 367 12.94 8.90 15.10
CA LEU A 367 12.71 7.86 14.09
C LEU A 367 12.30 8.51 12.78
N ARG A 368 13.08 8.31 11.73
CA ARG A 368 12.83 8.88 10.41
C ARG A 368 12.72 7.82 9.32
N GLY A 369 12.20 8.22 8.16
CA GLY A 369 12.04 7.31 7.02
C GLY A 369 10.83 6.40 7.16
N ILE A 370 9.86 6.78 7.99
CA ILE A 370 8.57 6.08 8.19
C ILE A 370 7.37 6.97 7.85
N GLY A 371 7.59 7.97 6.99
CA GLY A 371 6.55 8.85 6.46
C GLY A 371 5.76 8.23 5.29
N LEU A 372 5.09 9.04 4.46
CA LEU A 372 4.27 8.53 3.36
C LEU A 372 5.11 7.84 2.29
N LEU A 373 6.19 8.47 1.84
CA LEU A 373 7.15 7.91 0.88
C LEU A 373 8.12 6.96 1.56
N GLY A 374 8.31 7.11 2.88
CA GLY A 374 9.23 6.31 3.67
C GLY A 374 10.68 6.49 3.18
N ARG A 375 11.57 5.60 3.61
CA ARG A 375 12.92 5.54 3.06
C ARG A 375 12.83 5.04 1.60
N GLY A 376 12.93 5.95 0.65
CA GLY A 376 13.01 5.63 -0.77
C GLY A 376 14.05 4.53 -1.03
N ARG A 377 13.86 3.78 -2.12
CA ARG A 377 14.62 2.57 -2.49
C ARG A 377 16.08 2.87 -2.88
N LEU A 378 16.85 3.54 -2.03
CA LEU A 378 18.26 3.84 -2.22
C LEU A 378 19.10 2.88 -1.40
N GLY A 379 19.50 1.80 -2.05
CA GLY A 379 20.89 1.67 -2.49
C GLY A 379 22.02 1.59 -1.46
N GLU A 380 21.81 1.83 -0.17
CA GLU A 380 22.85 1.66 0.84
C GLU A 380 22.68 0.37 1.63
N GLY A 381 23.69 -0.50 1.45
CA GLY A 381 24.31 -1.23 2.53
C GLY A 381 23.47 -2.31 3.19
N LYS A 382 23.51 -3.53 2.65
CA LYS A 382 23.33 -4.81 3.39
C LYS A 382 22.14 -4.96 4.37
N GLY A 383 21.18 -4.05 4.39
CA GLY A 383 19.90 -4.23 5.07
C GLY A 383 18.91 -4.86 4.09
N LYS A 384 18.54 -6.11 4.33
CA LYS A 384 17.40 -6.75 3.65
C LYS A 384 16.07 -6.15 4.16
N GLY A 385 15.92 -4.84 4.21
CA GLY A 385 14.66 -4.18 4.57
C GLY A 385 13.68 -4.33 3.40
N LYS A 386 12.85 -5.37 3.43
CA LYS A 386 11.73 -5.53 2.49
C LYS A 386 10.60 -4.53 2.78
N ASP A 387 10.64 -3.88 3.95
CA ASP A 387 9.59 -3.01 4.47
C ASP A 387 10.12 -1.56 4.60
N ALA A 388 10.49 -0.96 3.46
CA ALA A 388 10.62 0.50 3.41
C ALA A 388 9.31 1.09 3.94
N GLY A 389 9.37 1.92 4.99
CA GLY A 389 8.24 2.44 5.79
C GLY A 389 7.23 3.31 5.02
N LEU A 390 6.76 2.82 3.88
CA LEU A 390 5.81 3.38 2.95
C LEU A 390 4.42 3.45 3.60
N GLY A 391 3.65 4.47 3.21
CA GLY A 391 2.28 4.63 3.67
C GLY A 391 2.15 5.13 5.11
N MET A 392 3.23 5.64 5.70
CA MET A 392 3.24 6.30 7.01
C MET A 392 2.71 5.39 8.12
N PRO A 393 3.40 4.29 8.48
CA PRO A 393 2.93 3.33 9.49
C PRO A 393 2.76 3.96 10.88
N GLU A 394 1.98 3.29 11.74
CA GLU A 394 1.76 3.72 13.14
C GLU A 394 2.92 3.34 14.08
N SER A 395 4.15 3.42 13.56
CA SER A 395 5.40 3.07 14.26
C SER A 395 6.10 4.30 14.87
N GLY A 396 5.50 5.48 14.77
CA GLY A 396 6.02 6.72 15.37
C GLY A 396 5.96 6.73 16.91
N LEU A 397 5.23 5.79 17.52
CA LEU A 397 5.33 5.53 18.96
C LEU A 397 6.59 4.70 19.24
N ILE A 398 7.74 5.38 19.29
CA ILE A 398 9.01 4.77 19.67
C ILE A 398 8.87 4.24 21.12
N PRO A 399 9.20 2.96 21.39
CA PRO A 399 9.11 2.42 22.75
C PRO A 399 10.17 3.05 23.66
N ILE A 400 9.94 3.04 24.96
CA ILE A 400 11.00 3.41 25.92
C ILE A 400 12.08 2.30 25.88
N PRO A 401 13.39 2.66 25.76
CA PRO A 401 14.49 1.70 25.86
C PRO A 401 14.36 0.83 27.10
N LYS A 402 14.52 -0.49 26.96
CA LYS A 402 14.24 -1.45 28.05
C LYS A 402 15.02 -1.13 29.33
N LYS A 403 16.27 -0.66 29.21
CA LYS A 403 17.10 -0.26 30.34
C LYS A 403 16.58 0.96 31.11
N LEU A 404 15.91 1.89 30.42
CA LEU A 404 15.27 3.05 31.05
C LEU A 404 13.92 2.67 31.64
N ALA A 405 13.13 1.86 30.93
CA ALA A 405 11.85 1.35 31.42
C ALA A 405 12.01 0.60 32.76
N ARG A 406 13.04 -0.26 32.87
CA ARG A 406 13.39 -0.98 34.12
C ARG A 406 13.85 -0.09 35.26
N ARG A 407 14.30 1.13 34.98
CA ARG A 407 14.63 2.16 35.98
C ARG A 407 13.41 2.99 36.40
N GLY A 408 12.22 2.68 35.88
CA GLY A 408 10.98 3.40 36.18
C GLY A 408 10.69 4.57 35.23
N VAL A 409 11.47 4.75 34.16
CA VAL A 409 11.23 5.83 33.19
C VAL A 409 9.98 5.53 32.37
N LYS A 410 8.99 6.40 32.45
CA LYS A 410 7.69 6.24 31.76
C LYS A 410 7.53 7.11 30.51
N ASP A 411 8.31 8.19 30.36
CA ASP A 411 8.19 9.11 29.23
C ASP A 411 9.52 9.81 28.90
N ILE A 412 9.82 9.86 27.60
CA ILE A 412 10.95 10.56 26.96
C ILE A 412 10.43 11.22 25.68
N LEU A 413 11.07 12.32 25.26
CA LEU A 413 10.68 13.01 24.03
C LEU A 413 10.98 12.14 22.81
N ARG A 414 9.98 11.95 21.95
CA ARG A 414 10.05 11.10 20.75
C ARG A 414 9.55 11.87 19.54
N ILE A 415 10.28 11.80 18.43
CA ILE A 415 9.99 12.55 17.20
C ILE A 415 9.99 11.58 16.03
N SER A 416 8.97 11.67 15.17
CA SER A 416 8.97 10.93 13.90
C SER A 416 8.17 11.60 12.79
N ASP A 417 8.52 11.26 11.55
CA ASP A 417 7.70 11.53 10.37
C ASP A 417 6.52 10.55 10.20
N GLY A 418 6.40 9.57 11.11
CA GLY A 418 5.34 8.57 11.10
C GLY A 418 4.07 8.99 11.83
N ARG A 419 3.20 8.00 12.05
CA ARG A 419 1.96 8.15 12.83
C ARG A 419 2.03 7.35 14.12
N MET A 420 1.05 7.55 14.99
CA MET A 420 0.78 6.66 16.10
C MET A 420 -0.70 6.32 16.13
N SER A 421 -1.07 5.22 16.80
CA SER A 421 -2.48 4.95 17.08
C SER A 421 -3.06 6.06 17.95
N GLY A 422 -4.29 6.49 17.69
CA GLY A 422 -4.97 7.53 18.50
C GLY A 422 -5.08 7.23 20.00
N THR A 423 -4.78 5.99 20.37
CA THR A 423 -4.83 5.40 21.71
C THR A 423 -3.50 5.45 22.47
N ALA A 424 -2.43 5.92 21.83
CA ALA A 424 -1.12 6.06 22.44
C ALA A 424 -1.04 7.27 23.39
N PHE A 425 0.04 7.33 24.19
CA PHE A 425 0.29 8.36 25.20
C PHE A 425 1.79 8.68 25.32
N GLY A 426 2.08 9.78 26.02
CA GLY A 426 3.41 10.34 26.26
C GLY A 426 3.79 11.43 25.24
N SER A 427 4.96 12.02 25.47
CA SER A 427 5.46 13.16 24.69
C SER A 427 6.02 12.76 23.33
N VAL A 428 5.12 12.64 22.35
CA VAL A 428 5.44 12.20 20.98
C VAL A 428 5.06 13.28 19.96
N VAL A 429 6.05 13.72 19.18
CA VAL A 429 5.87 14.56 17.99
C VAL A 429 5.81 13.67 16.77
N LEU A 430 4.77 13.86 15.96
CA LEU A 430 4.42 13.02 14.82
C LEU A 430 4.22 13.85 13.57
N HIS A 431 4.13 13.17 12.43
CA HIS A 431 3.75 13.79 11.16
C HIS A 431 4.70 14.93 10.77
N VAL A 432 5.95 14.86 11.24
CA VAL A 432 6.97 15.86 10.92
C VAL A 432 7.05 15.98 9.41
N SER A 433 6.75 17.19 8.94
CA SER A 433 6.62 17.49 7.52
C SER A 433 7.55 18.64 7.14
N PRO A 434 8.33 18.51 6.05
CA PRO A 434 8.44 17.34 5.18
C PRO A 434 9.05 16.11 5.88
N GLU A 435 8.65 14.91 5.44
CA GLU A 435 9.10 13.64 6.04
C GLU A 435 10.61 13.44 5.85
N GLY A 436 11.29 12.77 6.79
CA GLY A 436 12.74 12.53 6.70
C GLY A 436 13.14 11.59 5.56
N GLY A 437 12.18 10.81 5.05
CA GLY A 437 12.30 9.99 3.84
C GLY A 437 12.19 10.78 2.52
N GLY A 438 11.59 11.97 2.55
CA GLY A 438 11.37 12.84 1.40
C GLY A 438 12.68 13.52 1.01
N GLY A 439 12.89 13.78 -0.28
CA GLY A 439 14.16 14.32 -0.79
C GLY A 439 15.21 13.26 -1.11
N HIS A 440 15.00 11.99 -0.69
CA HIS A 440 15.93 10.92 -1.04
C HIS A 440 16.09 10.72 -2.56
N ASP A 441 15.05 10.97 -3.35
CA ASP A 441 15.05 10.79 -4.81
C ASP A 441 15.30 12.09 -5.60
N SER A 442 15.86 13.12 -4.98
CA SER A 442 16.16 14.38 -5.67
C SER A 442 17.59 14.83 -5.40
N SER A 443 18.32 15.19 -6.45
CA SER A 443 19.62 15.88 -6.33
C SER A 443 19.48 17.33 -5.84
N ASP A 444 18.26 17.80 -5.56
CA ASP A 444 17.96 19.17 -5.16
C ASP A 444 18.21 19.36 -3.65
N PRO A 445 19.22 20.15 -3.24
CA PRO A 445 19.51 20.40 -1.83
C PRO A 445 18.40 21.19 -1.11
N GLU A 446 17.55 21.91 -1.85
CA GLU A 446 16.45 22.68 -1.27
C GLU A 446 15.29 21.79 -0.81
N LEU A 447 15.14 20.62 -1.43
CA LEU A 447 14.09 19.64 -1.11
C LEU A 447 14.49 18.65 -0.01
N LEU A 448 15.70 18.78 0.57
CA LEU A 448 16.17 17.92 1.65
C LEU A 448 15.61 18.36 3.01
N PRO A 449 14.72 17.54 3.62
CA PRO A 449 14.16 17.85 4.92
C PRO A 449 15.22 17.66 6.02
N LEU A 450 15.19 18.58 6.98
CA LEU A 450 16.19 18.61 8.04
C LEU A 450 16.13 17.36 8.94
N LEU A 451 14.94 16.76 9.09
CA LEU A 451 14.77 15.47 9.78
C LEU A 451 15.63 14.36 9.17
N GLY A 452 15.79 14.35 7.85
CA GLY A 452 16.67 13.44 7.11
C GLY A 452 18.17 13.67 7.34
N LEU A 453 18.55 14.81 7.93
CA LEU A 453 19.95 15.23 8.14
C LEU A 453 20.39 15.24 9.60
N ILE A 454 19.46 15.05 10.55
CA ILE A 454 19.79 14.93 11.98
C ILE A 454 20.74 13.74 12.20
N LYS A 455 21.70 13.90 13.11
CA LYS A 455 22.61 12.86 13.57
C LYS A 455 22.46 12.68 15.07
N THR A 456 22.79 11.49 15.55
CA THR A 456 22.89 11.23 16.99
C THR A 456 23.89 12.21 17.63
N GLY A 457 23.49 12.82 18.76
CA GLY A 457 24.23 13.87 19.46
C GLY A 457 23.82 15.31 19.10
N ASP A 458 23.05 15.53 18.03
CA ASP A 458 22.52 16.86 17.74
C ASP A 458 21.53 17.31 18.82
N ARG A 459 21.56 18.59 19.21
CA ARG A 459 20.63 19.13 20.20
C ARG A 459 19.30 19.51 19.55
N VAL A 460 18.20 19.00 20.08
CA VAL A 460 16.84 19.28 19.62
C VAL A 460 16.10 20.08 20.69
N ARG A 461 15.50 21.19 20.28
CA ARG A 461 14.70 22.11 21.09
C ARG A 461 13.21 21.86 20.83
N LEU A 462 12.43 21.69 21.89
CA LEU A 462 10.97 21.69 21.85
C LEU A 462 10.45 22.76 22.80
N ASP A 463 9.63 23.66 22.27
CA ASP A 463 8.95 24.70 23.02
C ASP A 463 7.45 24.68 22.67
N VAL A 464 6.70 23.92 23.47
CA VAL A 464 5.25 23.76 23.30
C VAL A 464 4.50 25.08 23.48
N PRO A 465 4.75 25.92 24.51
CA PRO A 465 4.11 27.22 24.65
C PRO A 465 4.19 28.08 23.39
N ASN A 466 5.36 28.14 22.74
CA ASN A 466 5.58 28.93 21.53
C ASN A 466 5.34 28.16 20.21
N ARG A 467 4.95 26.88 20.28
CA ARG A 467 4.72 25.98 19.12
C ARG A 467 5.97 25.76 18.25
N VAL A 468 7.15 25.69 18.88
CA VAL A 468 8.43 25.57 18.18
C VAL A 468 9.03 24.16 18.34
N ILE A 469 9.53 23.61 17.24
CA ILE A 469 10.39 22.42 17.22
C ILE A 469 11.57 22.62 16.27
N GLU A 470 12.78 22.55 16.82
CA GLU A 470 14.00 22.90 16.10
C GLU A 470 15.15 21.96 16.42
N VAL A 471 16.03 21.74 15.44
CA VAL A 471 17.37 21.23 15.71
C VAL A 471 18.35 22.40 15.75
N LEU A 472 19.18 22.46 16.79
CA LEU A 472 20.12 23.54 17.05
C LEU A 472 21.41 23.34 16.24
N LEU A 473 21.29 23.43 14.91
CA LEU A 473 22.40 23.41 13.97
C LEU A 473 22.63 24.82 13.41
N SER A 474 23.90 25.18 13.22
CA SER A 474 24.22 26.43 12.52
C SER A 474 23.89 26.30 11.02
N PRO A 475 23.58 27.41 10.32
CA PRO A 475 23.33 27.38 8.88
C PRO A 475 24.46 26.71 8.08
N GLU A 476 25.71 26.91 8.50
CA GLU A 476 26.89 26.34 7.85
C GLU A 476 26.94 24.81 7.98
N GLU A 477 26.60 24.25 9.14
CA GLU A 477 26.56 22.79 9.33
C GLU A 477 25.40 22.16 8.57
N ILE A 478 24.24 22.84 8.48
CA ILE A 478 23.12 22.40 7.65
C ILE A 478 23.54 22.31 6.19
N GLU A 479 24.16 23.36 5.65
CA GLU A 479 24.59 23.40 4.25
C GLU A 479 25.67 22.35 3.96
N LYS A 480 26.63 22.18 4.89
CA LYS A 480 27.63 21.13 4.80
C LYS A 480 27.02 19.73 4.74
N ARG A 481 25.98 19.45 5.54
CA ARG A 481 25.27 18.16 5.54
C ARG A 481 24.48 17.95 4.26
N LYS A 482 23.80 18.98 3.77
CA LYS A 482 23.12 18.96 2.46
C LYS A 482 24.11 18.64 1.34
N GLY A 483 25.22 19.37 1.25
CA GLY A 483 26.24 19.13 0.23
C GLY A 483 26.91 17.74 0.33
N ALA A 484 27.14 17.24 1.56
CA ALA A 484 27.63 15.87 1.74
C ALA A 484 26.63 14.83 1.25
N TRP A 485 25.35 15.03 1.55
CA TRP A 485 24.27 14.15 1.11
C TRP A 485 24.17 14.12 -0.43
N VAL A 486 24.18 15.29 -1.09
CA VAL A 486 24.10 15.38 -2.56
C VAL A 486 25.25 14.64 -3.23
N ARG A 487 26.48 14.78 -2.70
CA ARG A 487 27.65 14.05 -3.21
C ARG A 487 27.49 12.53 -3.07
N THR A 488 27.02 12.06 -1.92
CA THR A 488 26.76 10.63 -1.68
C THR A 488 25.70 10.10 -2.62
N TRP A 489 24.61 10.85 -2.83
CA TRP A 489 23.54 10.49 -3.76
C TRP A 489 24.05 10.39 -5.19
N GLN A 490 24.78 11.40 -5.68
CA GLN A 490 25.38 11.40 -7.02
C GLN A 490 26.32 10.20 -7.24
N GLN A 491 27.18 9.89 -6.25
CA GLN A 491 28.04 8.70 -6.32
C GLN A 491 27.25 7.40 -6.35
N GLN A 492 26.16 7.29 -5.59
CA GLN A 492 25.30 6.11 -5.63
C GLN A 492 24.55 5.97 -6.94
N GLU A 493 24.08 7.07 -7.51
CA GLU A 493 23.40 7.11 -8.79
C GLU A 493 24.38 6.69 -9.91
N GLU A 494 25.59 7.25 -9.92
CA GLU A 494 26.66 6.86 -10.83
C GLU A 494 27.02 5.38 -10.67
N ASN A 495 27.18 4.90 -9.44
CA ASN A 495 27.46 3.49 -9.15
C ASN A 495 26.30 2.57 -9.58
N THR A 496 25.06 3.02 -9.41
CA THR A 496 23.86 2.28 -9.82
C THR A 496 23.74 2.25 -11.34
N ASN A 497 23.96 3.38 -12.01
CA ASN A 497 24.03 3.51 -13.45
C ASN A 497 25.19 2.69 -14.03
N GLN A 498 26.33 2.64 -13.36
CA GLN A 498 27.47 1.82 -13.75
C GLN A 498 27.19 0.33 -13.53
N LYS A 499 26.59 -0.06 -12.40
CA LYS A 499 26.10 -1.43 -12.15
C LYS A 499 24.99 -1.83 -13.12
N MET A 500 24.12 -0.90 -13.53
CA MET A 500 23.08 -1.12 -14.53
C MET A 500 23.68 -1.22 -15.92
N LYS A 501 24.70 -0.43 -16.28
CA LYS A 501 25.48 -0.55 -17.52
C LYS A 501 26.29 -1.85 -17.56
N VAL A 502 26.87 -2.29 -16.43
CA VAL A 502 27.56 -3.59 -16.28
C VAL A 502 26.55 -4.73 -16.33
N ARG A 503 25.39 -4.62 -15.68
CA ARG A 503 24.29 -5.58 -15.79
C ARG A 503 23.69 -5.62 -17.19
N GLN A 504 23.57 -4.50 -17.90
CA GLN A 504 23.18 -4.46 -19.31
C GLN A 504 24.23 -5.11 -20.20
N LYS A 505 25.53 -4.88 -19.94
CA LYS A 505 26.64 -5.55 -20.64
C LYS A 505 26.76 -7.04 -20.31
N ALA A 506 26.35 -7.47 -19.12
CA ALA A 506 26.34 -8.87 -18.66
C ALA A 506 25.04 -9.62 -19.05
N ARG A 507 23.91 -8.91 -19.19
CA ARG A 507 22.60 -9.42 -19.66
C ARG A 507 22.44 -9.32 -21.18
N GLY A 508 23.54 -9.21 -21.91
CA GLY A 508 23.53 -9.16 -23.36
C GLY A 508 23.23 -10.54 -23.95
N TYR A 509 21.96 -10.97 -23.88
CA TYR A 509 21.19 -11.51 -25.02
C TYR A 509 19.76 -11.93 -24.62
N TYR A 510 19.50 -12.36 -23.37
CA TYR A 510 18.24 -13.05 -23.00
C TYR A 510 17.30 -12.34 -22.02
N GLN A 511 17.64 -11.17 -21.48
CA GLN A 511 16.81 -10.47 -20.46
C GLN A 511 16.58 -8.99 -20.76
N SER A 512 16.48 -8.58 -22.03
CA SER A 512 15.74 -7.36 -22.32
C SER A 512 14.27 -7.63 -22.01
N LYS A 513 13.63 -6.76 -21.21
CA LYS A 513 12.17 -6.76 -21.05
C LYS A 513 11.57 -6.70 -22.46
N ARG A 514 11.07 -7.82 -22.98
CA ARG A 514 10.36 -7.83 -24.26
C ARG A 514 9.10 -6.99 -24.11
N PRO A 515 8.79 -6.10 -25.05
CA PRO A 515 7.47 -5.52 -25.14
C PRO A 515 6.45 -6.66 -25.26
N THR A 516 5.34 -6.51 -24.55
CA THR A 516 4.19 -7.40 -24.58
C THR A 516 3.79 -7.77 -26.01
N THR A 517 3.83 -9.07 -26.33
CA THR A 517 3.10 -9.79 -27.40
C THR A 517 3.26 -9.36 -28.87
N ALA A 518 3.85 -8.21 -29.21
CA ALA A 518 3.78 -7.68 -30.58
C ALA A 518 4.95 -8.05 -31.52
N THR A 519 6.14 -8.33 -31.00
CA THR A 519 7.34 -8.57 -31.85
C THR A 519 7.87 -10.00 -31.68
N LEU A 520 8.08 -10.68 -32.81
CA LEU A 520 8.69 -12.00 -32.90
C LEU A 520 10.15 -11.96 -32.36
N ASP A 521 10.63 -12.99 -31.65
CA ASP A 521 12.05 -13.12 -31.27
C ASP A 521 12.95 -12.80 -32.47
N ALA A 522 13.99 -11.98 -32.29
CA ALA A 522 14.88 -11.58 -33.38
C ALA A 522 15.51 -12.78 -34.10
N ARG A 523 15.83 -13.87 -33.39
CA ARG A 523 16.35 -15.12 -33.98
C ARG A 523 15.29 -15.83 -34.79
N LEU A 524 14.06 -15.93 -34.29
CA LEU A 524 12.95 -16.51 -35.05
C LEU A 524 12.60 -15.62 -36.26
N SER A 525 12.73 -14.31 -36.11
CA SER A 525 12.54 -13.36 -37.21
C SER A 525 13.62 -13.54 -38.28
N LEU A 526 14.87 -13.83 -37.91
CA LEU A 526 15.93 -14.04 -38.90
C LEU A 526 15.74 -15.35 -39.69
N VAL A 527 15.15 -16.37 -39.08
CA VAL A 527 15.09 -17.72 -39.64
C VAL A 527 13.70 -18.04 -40.25
N PHE A 528 12.62 -17.49 -39.70
CA PHE A 528 11.24 -17.91 -39.98
C PHE A 528 10.29 -16.76 -40.35
N GLN A 529 10.77 -15.78 -41.13
CA GLN A 529 9.93 -14.67 -41.60
C GLN A 529 9.00 -15.07 -42.77
N GLY A 530 7.72 -14.69 -42.66
CA GLY A 530 6.71 -14.84 -43.71
C GLY A 530 6.17 -16.27 -43.88
N ALA A 531 5.34 -16.47 -44.91
CA ALA A 531 4.61 -17.73 -45.14
C ALA A 531 5.52 -18.97 -45.29
N VAL A 532 6.79 -18.78 -45.65
CA VAL A 532 7.79 -19.84 -45.76
C VAL A 532 8.23 -20.34 -44.37
N GLY A 533 8.35 -19.45 -43.38
CA GLY A 533 8.67 -19.80 -42.00
C GLY A 533 7.52 -20.53 -41.29
N ASP A 534 6.28 -20.08 -41.54
CA ASP A 534 5.07 -20.73 -41.01
C ASP A 534 4.95 -22.17 -41.55
N ALA A 535 5.19 -22.38 -42.84
CA ALA A 535 5.20 -23.71 -43.44
C ALA A 535 6.36 -24.60 -42.95
N PHE A 536 7.50 -24.00 -42.56
CA PHE A 536 8.69 -24.74 -42.14
C PHE A 536 8.53 -25.42 -40.77
N LEU A 537 7.86 -24.73 -39.84
CA LEU A 537 7.68 -25.18 -38.46
C LEU A 537 6.33 -25.90 -38.21
N ASN A 538 5.35 -25.68 -39.08
CA ASN A 538 4.02 -26.29 -38.95
C ASN A 538 4.07 -27.82 -39.02
N ALA A 539 3.34 -28.46 -38.10
CA ALA A 539 3.24 -29.92 -37.98
C ALA A 539 4.60 -30.65 -37.83
N LYS A 540 5.62 -30.00 -37.28
CA LYS A 540 6.95 -30.60 -37.00
C LYS A 540 7.12 -31.04 -35.55
N CYS A 541 7.93 -32.07 -35.32
CA CYS A 541 8.50 -32.39 -34.01
C CYS A 541 9.82 -31.63 -33.82
N ILE A 542 9.86 -30.73 -32.83
CA ILE A 542 10.97 -29.78 -32.63
C ILE A 542 11.64 -30.01 -31.28
N LEU A 543 12.98 -29.97 -31.26
CA LEU A 543 13.78 -29.95 -30.03
C LEU A 543 14.44 -28.57 -29.87
N ASP A 544 14.33 -27.95 -28.69
CA ASP A 544 15.02 -26.71 -28.31
C ASP A 544 16.03 -26.98 -27.19
N VAL A 545 17.31 -27.09 -27.54
CA VAL A 545 18.40 -27.42 -26.63
C VAL A 545 18.99 -26.15 -26.01
N GLY A 546 18.95 -26.07 -24.67
CA GLY A 546 19.27 -24.86 -23.93
C GLY A 546 18.08 -23.90 -23.92
N CYS A 547 16.88 -24.40 -23.65
CA CYS A 547 15.64 -23.64 -23.78
C CYS A 547 15.54 -22.46 -22.77
N ASN A 548 16.42 -22.40 -21.76
CA ASN A 548 16.40 -21.40 -20.69
C ASN A 548 15.01 -21.31 -20.03
N GLU A 549 14.46 -20.10 -19.85
CA GLU A 549 13.11 -19.86 -19.32
C GLU A 549 11.97 -20.15 -20.34
N GLY A 550 12.25 -20.82 -21.47
CA GLY A 550 11.24 -21.33 -22.40
C GLY A 550 10.52 -20.29 -23.26
N TRP A 551 11.06 -19.07 -23.40
CA TRP A 551 10.45 -18.00 -24.20
C TRP A 551 10.30 -18.37 -25.68
N VAL A 552 11.40 -18.80 -26.31
CA VAL A 552 11.43 -19.21 -27.72
C VAL A 552 10.53 -20.42 -27.92
N THR A 553 10.65 -21.41 -27.03
CA THR A 553 9.88 -22.65 -27.08
C THR A 553 8.38 -22.38 -27.04
N CYS A 554 7.91 -21.52 -26.11
CA CYS A 554 6.50 -21.13 -26.02
C CYS A 554 6.03 -20.32 -27.24
N GLU A 555 6.89 -19.43 -27.77
CA GLU A 555 6.58 -18.60 -28.92
C GLU A 555 6.45 -19.43 -30.21
N ILE A 556 7.33 -20.42 -30.40
CA ILE A 556 7.22 -21.40 -31.50
C ILE A 556 5.92 -22.19 -31.36
N ALA A 557 5.67 -22.77 -30.18
CA ALA A 557 4.49 -23.59 -29.90
C ALA A 557 3.18 -22.84 -30.16
N GLN A 558 3.13 -21.55 -29.83
CA GLN A 558 1.97 -20.70 -29.97
C GLN A 558 1.72 -20.23 -31.41
N ARG A 559 2.76 -19.84 -32.13
CA ARG A 559 2.61 -19.10 -33.41
C ARG A 559 2.71 -19.98 -34.65
N PHE A 560 3.47 -21.06 -34.58
CA PHE A 560 3.87 -21.83 -35.75
C PHE A 560 3.25 -23.23 -35.80
N ASN A 561 2.37 -23.55 -34.85
CA ASN A 561 1.59 -24.80 -34.81
C ASN A 561 2.42 -26.09 -35.04
N PRO A 562 3.52 -26.31 -34.28
CA PRO A 562 4.26 -27.57 -34.36
C PRO A 562 3.40 -28.72 -33.84
N GLN A 563 3.69 -29.94 -34.32
CA GLN A 563 3.07 -31.14 -33.78
C GLN A 563 3.48 -31.33 -32.31
N HIS A 564 4.77 -31.17 -32.01
CA HIS A 564 5.27 -31.17 -30.65
C HIS A 564 6.57 -30.37 -30.55
N ILE A 565 6.79 -29.66 -29.45
CA ILE A 565 8.09 -29.05 -29.14
C ILE A 565 8.57 -29.40 -27.74
N THR A 566 9.80 -29.90 -27.65
CA THR A 566 10.46 -30.25 -26.41
C THR A 566 11.57 -29.24 -26.11
N GLY A 567 11.46 -28.50 -25.01
CA GLY A 567 12.52 -27.62 -24.51
C GLY A 567 13.34 -28.33 -23.43
N VAL A 568 14.66 -28.38 -23.59
CA VAL A 568 15.55 -29.03 -22.62
C VAL A 568 16.59 -28.04 -22.11
N ASP A 569 16.77 -28.02 -20.79
CA ASP A 569 17.86 -27.30 -20.14
C ASP A 569 18.49 -28.14 -19.03
N ILE A 570 19.77 -27.91 -18.75
CA ILE A 570 20.47 -28.59 -17.66
C ILE A 570 20.05 -28.02 -16.31
N ASP A 571 19.59 -26.76 -16.26
CA ASP A 571 19.21 -26.08 -15.04
C ASP A 571 17.72 -26.34 -14.66
N PRO A 572 17.44 -27.01 -13.53
CA PRO A 572 16.08 -27.25 -13.06
C PRO A 572 15.30 -25.97 -12.68
N GLU A 573 15.96 -24.85 -12.38
CA GLU A 573 15.31 -23.56 -12.11
C GLU A 573 14.81 -22.89 -13.39
N LEU A 574 15.59 -22.97 -14.48
CA LEU A 574 15.19 -22.47 -15.79
C LEU A 574 14.01 -23.26 -16.34
N VAL A 575 14.03 -24.60 -16.22
CA VAL A 575 12.90 -25.47 -16.61
C VAL A 575 11.64 -25.19 -15.78
N ARG A 576 11.77 -24.99 -14.45
CA ARG A 576 10.63 -24.55 -13.61
C ARG A 576 10.08 -23.20 -14.06
N SER A 577 10.94 -22.27 -14.46
CA SER A 577 10.55 -20.98 -15.00
C SER A 577 9.86 -21.10 -16.36
N ALA A 578 10.31 -22.02 -17.21
CA ALA A 578 9.70 -22.34 -18.50
C ALA A 578 8.27 -22.90 -18.34
N TRP A 579 8.06 -23.82 -17.39
CA TRP A 579 6.72 -24.30 -17.06
C TRP A 579 5.78 -23.19 -16.57
N LYS A 580 6.27 -22.26 -15.76
CA LYS A 580 5.50 -21.06 -15.35
C LYS A 580 5.23 -20.15 -16.54
N ARG A 581 6.21 -19.97 -17.42
CA ARG A 581 6.11 -19.12 -18.62
C ARG A 581 5.01 -19.58 -19.55
N ARG A 582 4.89 -20.89 -19.80
CA ARG A 582 3.80 -21.47 -20.58
C ARG A 582 2.43 -20.99 -20.12
N ARG A 583 2.19 -20.99 -18.81
CA ARG A 583 0.94 -20.53 -18.20
C ARG A 583 0.73 -19.02 -18.36
N THR A 584 1.77 -18.22 -18.17
CA THR A 584 1.71 -16.77 -18.42
C THR A 584 1.37 -16.48 -19.88
N VAL A 585 2.07 -17.10 -20.83
CA VAL A 585 1.84 -16.89 -22.28
C VAL A 585 0.43 -17.33 -22.68
N TRP A 586 -0.06 -18.44 -22.13
CA TRP A 586 -1.45 -18.89 -22.28
C TRP A 586 -2.47 -17.84 -21.81
N SER A 587 -2.21 -17.23 -20.64
CA SER A 587 -3.11 -16.23 -20.06
C SER A 587 -3.20 -14.94 -20.88
N LEU A 588 -2.22 -14.70 -21.75
CA LEU A 588 -2.11 -13.52 -22.60
C LEU A 588 -2.68 -13.75 -24.02
N GLN A 589 -3.26 -14.93 -24.30
CA GLN A 589 -3.82 -15.23 -25.61
C GLN A 589 -5.08 -14.43 -25.88
N ARG A 590 -5.21 -13.93 -27.11
CA ARG A 590 -6.45 -13.34 -27.62
C ARG A 590 -7.33 -14.44 -28.23
N PRO A 591 -8.66 -14.32 -28.19
CA PRO A 591 -9.57 -15.22 -28.89
C PRO A 591 -9.24 -15.26 -30.39
N TRP A 592 -9.28 -16.47 -30.97
CA TRP A 592 -8.92 -16.72 -32.37
C TRP A 592 -9.82 -15.98 -33.39
N SER A 593 -10.99 -15.52 -32.95
CA SER A 593 -12.02 -14.85 -33.75
C SER A 593 -11.75 -13.37 -34.05
N LEU A 594 -10.69 -12.75 -33.47
CA LEU A 594 -10.38 -11.34 -33.69
C LEU A 594 -9.25 -11.18 -34.72
N PRO A 595 -9.45 -10.41 -35.82
CA PRO A 595 -8.42 -10.20 -36.82
C PRO A 595 -7.18 -9.50 -36.23
N LEU A 596 -5.99 -9.93 -36.67
CA LEU A 596 -4.73 -9.27 -36.33
C LEU A 596 -4.78 -7.82 -36.85
N PRO A 597 -4.42 -6.81 -36.04
CA PRO A 597 -4.29 -5.44 -36.53
C PRO A 597 -3.16 -5.40 -37.57
N SER A 598 -3.47 -4.92 -38.76
CA SER A 598 -2.51 -4.69 -39.84
C SER A 598 -1.37 -3.77 -39.36
N SER A 599 -0.18 -4.36 -39.23
CA SER A 599 1.16 -3.76 -39.13
C SER A 599 1.26 -2.33 -38.58
N VAL A 600 1.71 -2.20 -37.32
CA VAL A 600 2.33 -0.96 -36.82
C VAL A 600 3.79 -0.95 -37.26
N ASN A 601 4.01 -0.61 -38.54
CA ASN A 601 5.29 -0.11 -39.03
C ASN A 601 5.01 1.30 -39.55
N GLY A 602 5.29 2.30 -38.72
CA GLY A 602 5.13 3.71 -39.08
C GLY A 602 4.56 4.52 -37.92
N VAL A 603 5.44 5.14 -37.15
CA VAL A 603 5.09 6.30 -36.34
C VAL A 603 4.76 7.43 -37.32
N ASP A 604 3.48 7.68 -37.57
CA ASP A 604 3.03 8.84 -38.36
C ASP A 604 2.54 9.94 -37.39
N ILE A 605 3.35 10.98 -37.27
CA ILE A 605 3.17 12.17 -36.40
C ILE A 605 2.15 13.16 -37.02
N SER A 606 1.17 12.68 -37.80
CA SER A 606 0.20 13.55 -38.48
C SER A 606 -1.23 13.48 -37.93
N ARG A 607 -1.54 12.55 -37.00
CA ARG A 607 -2.92 12.29 -36.53
C ARG A 607 -3.46 13.14 -35.38
N GLU A 608 -2.72 14.16 -34.93
CA GLU A 608 -3.23 15.14 -33.96
C GLU A 608 -3.91 16.36 -34.62
N LYS A 609 -3.78 16.56 -35.94
CA LYS A 609 -4.41 17.70 -36.64
C LYS A 609 -5.79 17.42 -37.22
N GLU A 610 -6.17 16.16 -37.47
CA GLU A 610 -7.49 15.82 -38.05
C GLU A 610 -8.62 15.67 -37.02
N ILE A 611 -8.31 15.31 -35.77
CA ILE A 611 -9.32 15.15 -34.70
C ILE A 611 -9.90 16.51 -34.26
N SER A 612 -9.15 17.60 -34.51
CA SER A 612 -9.60 18.98 -34.27
C SER A 612 -10.62 19.49 -35.31
N GLN A 613 -10.58 18.98 -36.55
CA GLN A 613 -11.51 19.41 -37.61
C GLN A 613 -12.83 18.62 -37.63
N LEU A 614 -12.83 17.36 -37.17
CA LEU A 614 -14.04 16.52 -37.11
C LEU A 614 -15.03 16.94 -36.00
N ARG A 615 -14.58 17.69 -34.99
CA ARG A 615 -15.47 18.26 -33.95
C ARG A 615 -16.22 19.53 -34.37
N LYS A 616 -15.92 20.11 -35.54
CA LYS A 616 -16.62 21.30 -36.07
C LYS A 616 -17.70 21.01 -37.12
N ARG A 617 -17.91 19.75 -37.55
CA ARG A 617 -18.91 19.38 -38.57
C ARG A 617 -20.10 18.56 -38.07
N ARG A 618 -20.31 18.47 -36.74
CA ARG A 618 -21.47 17.79 -36.13
C ARG A 618 -22.45 18.74 -35.45
N ARG A 619 -22.61 19.93 -36.01
CA ARG A 619 -23.80 20.78 -35.89
C ARG A 619 -24.27 21.06 -37.31
N ILE A 620 -25.57 20.91 -37.56
CA ILE A 620 -26.29 21.01 -38.86
C ILE A 620 -26.42 19.65 -39.58
N THR A 621 -27.39 18.84 -39.15
CA THR A 621 -28.68 18.62 -39.85
C THR A 621 -29.49 17.54 -39.10
N GLN A 622 -30.70 17.90 -38.66
CA GLN A 622 -31.77 16.94 -38.38
C GLN A 622 -32.48 16.65 -39.71
N ALA A 623 -32.68 15.38 -40.05
CA ALA A 623 -33.85 14.90 -40.80
C ALA A 623 -33.87 13.36 -40.77
N GLU A 624 -34.95 12.85 -40.19
CA GLU A 624 -35.70 11.62 -40.49
C GLU A 624 -35.03 10.52 -41.34
N GLU A 625 -34.88 9.32 -40.74
CA GLU A 625 -35.13 8.03 -41.41
C GLU A 625 -35.23 6.92 -40.34
N GLN A 626 -36.38 6.24 -40.28
CA GLN A 626 -36.62 5.03 -39.48
C GLN A 626 -36.03 3.80 -40.18
N PRO A 627 -35.42 2.83 -39.48
CA PRO A 627 -35.15 1.52 -40.07
C PRO A 627 -36.19 0.48 -39.63
N GLN A 628 -36.72 -0.22 -40.64
CA GLN A 628 -37.52 -1.45 -40.53
C GLN A 628 -36.76 -2.55 -39.80
N MET A 629 -37.48 -3.31 -38.95
CA MET A 629 -37.02 -4.58 -38.39
C MET A 629 -37.18 -5.70 -39.44
N ASP A 630 -36.07 -6.28 -39.88
CA ASP A 630 -36.05 -7.56 -40.58
C ASP A 630 -35.71 -8.68 -39.58
N ASP A 631 -36.63 -9.63 -39.45
CA ASP A 631 -36.50 -10.88 -38.69
C ASP A 631 -35.44 -11.81 -39.33
N LYS A 632 -34.28 -11.97 -38.67
CA LYS A 632 -33.45 -13.17 -38.78
C LYS A 632 -32.93 -13.56 -37.39
N PRO A 633 -32.90 -14.86 -37.04
CA PRO A 633 -32.46 -15.31 -35.73
C PRO A 633 -30.94 -15.10 -35.61
N ASP A 634 -30.53 -14.11 -34.82
CA ASP A 634 -29.13 -13.89 -34.49
C ASP A 634 -28.66 -15.00 -33.53
N THR A 635 -28.06 -16.05 -34.09
CA THR A 635 -27.33 -17.06 -33.32
C THR A 635 -25.93 -16.54 -32.95
N ASN A 636 -25.85 -15.34 -32.37
CA ASN A 636 -24.66 -14.89 -31.67
C ASN A 636 -24.68 -15.49 -30.26
N ARG A 637 -24.10 -16.70 -30.14
CA ARG A 637 -23.50 -17.11 -28.87
C ARG A 637 -22.47 -16.03 -28.54
N PHE A 638 -22.75 -15.24 -27.51
CA PHE A 638 -21.74 -14.43 -26.85
C PHE A 638 -20.62 -15.38 -26.40
N ASP A 639 -19.48 -15.38 -27.09
CA ASP A 639 -18.27 -16.03 -26.60
C ASP A 639 -17.74 -15.21 -25.41
N PHE A 640 -18.17 -15.60 -24.21
CA PHE A 640 -17.82 -15.01 -22.91
C PHE A 640 -16.38 -15.29 -22.46
N GLU A 641 -15.46 -15.68 -23.35
CA GLU A 641 -14.11 -16.15 -22.98
C GLU A 641 -12.99 -15.11 -23.17
N TYR A 642 -13.30 -13.81 -23.07
CA TYR A 642 -12.27 -12.77 -23.02
C TYR A 642 -12.13 -12.15 -21.63
N PHE A 643 -11.11 -12.62 -20.90
CA PHE A 643 -10.69 -12.08 -19.61
C PHE A 643 -9.73 -10.88 -19.82
N PRO A 644 -10.04 -9.68 -19.29
CA PRO A 644 -9.21 -8.50 -19.51
C PRO A 644 -7.89 -8.58 -18.73
N PHE A 645 -6.82 -8.03 -19.35
CA PHE A 645 -5.45 -7.87 -18.84
C PHE A 645 -5.37 -7.32 -17.39
N ALA A 646 -6.40 -6.60 -16.93
CA ALA A 646 -6.51 -6.06 -15.58
C ALA A 646 -6.57 -7.14 -14.47
N MET A 647 -7.06 -8.35 -14.77
CA MET A 647 -7.22 -9.42 -13.77
C MET A 647 -5.92 -10.17 -13.44
N GLU A 648 -4.92 -10.23 -14.36
CA GLU A 648 -3.62 -10.86 -14.05
C GLU A 648 -2.91 -10.13 -12.89
N HIS A 649 -3.09 -8.81 -12.80
CA HIS A 649 -2.57 -8.00 -11.70
C HIS A 649 -3.21 -8.31 -10.34
N MET A 650 -4.44 -8.84 -10.32
CA MET A 650 -5.17 -9.16 -9.09
C MET A 650 -5.09 -10.65 -8.69
N PHE A 651 -5.07 -11.57 -9.67
CA PHE A 651 -5.25 -13.01 -9.43
C PHE A 651 -4.14 -13.89 -10.02
N GLY A 652 -3.19 -13.33 -10.77
CA GLY A 652 -2.12 -14.05 -11.44
C GLY A 652 -2.56 -14.79 -12.73
N PRO A 653 -1.68 -15.62 -13.33
CA PRO A 653 -1.96 -16.30 -14.60
C PRO A 653 -3.14 -17.27 -14.52
N ILE A 654 -3.98 -17.31 -15.55
CA ILE A 654 -5.13 -18.22 -15.69
C ILE A 654 -4.65 -19.68 -15.66
N LEU A 655 -5.47 -20.58 -15.10
CA LEU A 655 -5.20 -22.01 -15.12
C LEU A 655 -5.27 -22.55 -16.56
N ILE A 656 -4.36 -23.46 -16.92
CA ILE A 656 -4.44 -24.16 -18.20
C ILE A 656 -5.63 -25.16 -18.11
N PRO A 657 -6.55 -25.19 -19.10
CA PRO A 657 -7.66 -26.13 -19.12
C PRO A 657 -7.19 -27.58 -18.99
N THR A 658 -8.08 -28.43 -18.47
CA THR A 658 -7.81 -29.87 -18.44
C THR A 658 -7.76 -30.40 -19.87
N TYR A 659 -6.87 -31.36 -20.11
CA TYR A 659 -6.58 -31.91 -21.43
C TYR A 659 -7.86 -32.43 -22.13
N GLU A 660 -8.27 -31.76 -23.21
CA GLU A 660 -9.35 -32.24 -24.07
C GLU A 660 -8.77 -33.19 -25.13
N ARG A 661 -9.35 -34.40 -25.24
CA ARG A 661 -8.88 -35.46 -26.16
C ARG A 661 -8.80 -35.05 -27.64
N ASN A 662 -9.43 -33.95 -28.03
CA ASN A 662 -9.60 -33.54 -29.42
C ASN A 662 -8.52 -32.56 -29.93
N SER A 663 -7.58 -32.07 -29.11
CA SER A 663 -6.52 -31.15 -29.58
C SER A 663 -5.17 -31.29 -28.84
N PRO A 664 -4.52 -32.48 -28.88
CA PRO A 664 -3.24 -32.70 -28.20
C PRO A 664 -2.06 -31.91 -28.79
N PHE A 665 -2.20 -31.43 -30.03
CA PHE A 665 -1.14 -30.80 -30.80
C PHE A 665 -1.26 -29.27 -30.88
N THR A 666 -2.12 -28.65 -30.05
CA THR A 666 -2.21 -27.19 -29.93
C THR A 666 -1.61 -26.69 -28.63
N PHE A 667 -1.11 -25.45 -28.63
CA PHE A 667 -0.67 -24.79 -27.41
C PHE A 667 -1.86 -24.64 -26.44
N PRO A 668 -1.70 -24.90 -25.14
CA PRO A 668 -0.46 -25.11 -24.38
C PRO A 668 -0.08 -26.59 -24.16
N HIS A 669 -0.69 -27.52 -24.90
CA HIS A 669 -0.52 -28.97 -24.73
C HIS A 669 0.56 -29.58 -25.62
N ASN A 670 0.92 -28.92 -26.73
CA ASN A 670 1.96 -29.34 -27.66
C ASN A 670 3.41 -29.05 -27.21
N ILE A 671 3.63 -28.73 -25.93
CA ILE A 671 4.94 -28.36 -25.38
C ILE A 671 5.30 -29.15 -24.14
N THR A 672 6.54 -29.62 -24.08
CA THR A 672 7.13 -30.30 -22.92
C THR A 672 8.45 -29.64 -22.55
N PHE A 673 8.71 -29.45 -21.25
CA PHE A 673 10.02 -29.04 -20.76
C PHE A 673 10.68 -30.13 -19.91
N ARG A 674 11.97 -30.39 -20.16
CA ARG A 674 12.77 -31.41 -19.48
C ARG A 674 14.03 -30.81 -18.86
N THR A 675 14.35 -31.24 -17.65
CA THR A 675 15.66 -31.01 -17.06
C THR A 675 16.57 -32.18 -17.41
N ALA A 676 17.57 -31.94 -18.25
CA ALA A 676 18.56 -32.96 -18.59
C ALA A 676 19.88 -32.31 -19.04
N ASP A 677 20.99 -32.94 -18.66
CA ASP A 677 22.25 -32.74 -19.37
C ASP A 677 22.20 -33.49 -20.70
N TRP A 678 21.52 -32.89 -21.68
CA TRP A 678 21.13 -33.57 -22.91
C TRP A 678 22.32 -34.10 -23.72
N VAL A 679 23.49 -33.46 -23.61
CA VAL A 679 24.73 -33.91 -24.27
C VAL A 679 25.17 -35.30 -23.77
N SER A 680 24.82 -35.66 -22.54
CA SER A 680 25.29 -36.90 -21.90
C SER A 680 24.17 -37.85 -21.46
N ARG A 681 22.90 -37.45 -21.58
CA ARG A 681 21.75 -38.26 -21.17
C ARG A 681 20.62 -38.11 -22.18
N ASP A 682 19.96 -39.22 -22.48
CA ASP A 682 18.77 -39.25 -23.33
C ASP A 682 17.52 -38.86 -22.55
N ILE A 683 16.57 -38.26 -23.26
CA ILE A 683 15.21 -38.00 -22.78
C ILE A 683 14.23 -38.92 -23.51
N PRO A 684 13.05 -39.23 -22.92
CA PRO A 684 12.10 -40.16 -23.52
C PRO A 684 11.72 -39.84 -24.98
N GLU A 685 11.59 -38.56 -25.29
CA GLU A 685 11.20 -38.03 -26.59
C GLU A 685 12.28 -38.24 -27.69
N ASP A 686 13.56 -38.44 -27.31
CA ASP A 686 14.66 -38.66 -28.27
C ASP A 686 14.40 -39.91 -29.14
N LYS A 687 13.63 -40.88 -28.65
CA LYS A 687 13.30 -42.13 -29.37
C LYS A 687 12.40 -41.92 -30.58
N GLU A 688 11.60 -40.85 -30.60
CA GLU A 688 10.66 -40.55 -31.69
C GLU A 688 11.35 -39.81 -32.85
N GLY A 689 12.53 -39.24 -32.57
CA GLY A 689 13.28 -38.38 -33.48
C GLY A 689 12.63 -37.01 -33.70
N TYR A 690 13.42 -36.06 -34.18
CA TYR A 690 12.99 -34.69 -34.42
C TYR A 690 13.13 -34.32 -35.89
N ASP A 691 12.16 -33.54 -36.38
CA ASP A 691 12.24 -32.92 -37.70
C ASP A 691 13.19 -31.71 -37.67
N ILE A 692 13.26 -31.02 -36.52
CA ILE A 692 14.07 -29.82 -36.32
C ILE A 692 14.73 -29.85 -34.94
N VAL A 693 16.03 -29.58 -34.89
CA VAL A 693 16.75 -29.32 -33.64
C VAL A 693 17.26 -27.87 -33.63
N LEU A 694 16.92 -27.14 -32.58
CA LEU A 694 17.32 -25.76 -32.34
C LEU A 694 18.37 -25.72 -31.23
N ALA A 695 19.44 -24.98 -31.46
CA ALA A 695 20.55 -24.81 -30.53
C ALA A 695 20.99 -23.34 -30.51
N PHE A 696 20.25 -22.51 -29.78
CA PHE A 696 20.56 -21.10 -29.65
C PHE A 696 21.45 -20.84 -28.43
N SER A 697 22.61 -20.21 -28.65
CA SER A 697 23.58 -19.83 -27.63
C SER A 697 24.14 -20.94 -26.71
N ILE A 698 23.97 -22.23 -27.02
CA ILE A 698 24.38 -23.34 -26.15
C ILE A 698 25.78 -23.90 -26.42
N SER A 699 26.25 -23.84 -27.68
CA SER A 699 27.51 -24.46 -28.14
C SER A 699 28.74 -24.00 -27.35
N LYS A 700 28.81 -22.71 -27.04
CA LYS A 700 29.89 -22.14 -26.21
C LYS A 700 29.88 -22.67 -24.79
N TRP A 701 28.70 -22.81 -24.18
CA TRP A 701 28.60 -23.35 -22.82
C TRP A 701 29.08 -24.80 -22.78
N ILE A 702 28.66 -25.61 -23.77
CA ILE A 702 29.12 -27.00 -23.92
C ILE A 702 30.64 -27.04 -24.04
N HIS A 703 31.21 -26.22 -24.92
CA HIS A 703 32.66 -26.15 -25.11
C HIS A 703 33.41 -25.76 -23.83
N LEU A 704 32.94 -24.73 -23.12
CA LEU A 704 33.59 -24.25 -21.89
C LEU A 704 33.55 -25.26 -20.74
N ASN A 705 32.51 -26.10 -20.67
CA ASN A 705 32.33 -27.05 -19.56
C ASN A 705 32.77 -28.48 -19.90
N LYS A 706 32.75 -28.87 -21.17
CA LYS A 706 33.01 -30.26 -21.64
C LYS A 706 34.09 -30.36 -22.71
N GLY A 707 34.72 -29.25 -23.08
CA GLY A 707 35.77 -29.19 -24.10
C GLY A 707 35.29 -29.59 -25.49
N ASP A 708 36.25 -29.82 -26.40
CA ASP A 708 35.98 -30.23 -27.79
C ASP A 708 35.22 -31.56 -27.86
N ASN A 709 35.49 -32.48 -26.93
CA ASN A 709 34.79 -33.76 -26.85
C ASN A 709 33.30 -33.57 -26.54
N GLY A 710 32.95 -32.61 -25.66
CA GLY A 710 31.56 -32.26 -25.40
C GLY A 710 30.83 -31.72 -26.63
N LEU A 711 31.50 -30.89 -27.44
CA LEU A 711 30.94 -30.42 -28.70
C LEU A 711 30.74 -31.57 -29.69
N LYS A 712 31.73 -32.46 -29.86
CA LYS A 712 31.61 -33.62 -30.75
C LYS A 712 30.44 -34.52 -30.36
N LEU A 713 30.31 -34.83 -29.07
CA LEU A 713 29.18 -35.61 -28.54
C LEU A 713 27.84 -34.92 -28.79
N PHE A 714 27.79 -33.59 -28.61
CA PHE A 714 26.59 -32.82 -28.90
C PHE A 714 26.19 -32.90 -30.38
N PHE A 715 27.12 -32.67 -31.31
CA PHE A 715 26.82 -32.77 -32.75
C PHE A 715 26.46 -34.20 -33.18
N GLN A 716 27.14 -35.21 -32.62
CA GLN A 716 26.81 -36.61 -32.88
C GLN A 716 25.39 -36.92 -32.41
N LYS A 717 25.04 -36.48 -31.20
CA LYS A 717 23.69 -36.69 -30.67
C LYS A 717 22.62 -35.95 -31.49
N VAL A 718 22.88 -34.72 -31.92
CA VAL A 718 22.00 -33.99 -32.84
C VAL A 718 21.77 -34.78 -34.13
N PHE A 719 22.83 -35.36 -34.69
CA PHE A 719 22.72 -36.21 -35.88
C PHE A 719 21.87 -37.46 -35.63
N ASP A 720 22.07 -38.11 -34.49
CA ASP A 720 21.38 -39.36 -34.14
C ASP A 720 19.86 -39.16 -33.92
N VAL A 721 19.45 -38.01 -33.36
CA VAL A 721 18.04 -37.72 -33.08
C VAL A 721 17.31 -37.05 -34.26
N LEU A 722 18.01 -36.56 -35.28
CA LEU A 722 17.38 -35.95 -36.43
C LEU A 722 16.83 -37.01 -37.39
N LYS A 723 15.56 -36.87 -37.77
CA LYS A 723 14.96 -37.70 -38.83
C LYS A 723 15.69 -37.45 -40.16
N PRO A 724 15.73 -38.43 -41.09
CA PRO A 724 16.27 -38.21 -42.43
C PRO A 724 15.61 -37.00 -43.12
N GLY A 725 16.42 -36.03 -43.57
CA GLY A 725 15.94 -34.76 -44.13
C GLY A 725 15.56 -33.68 -43.10
N GLY A 726 15.79 -33.95 -41.81
CA GLY A 726 15.60 -32.99 -40.73
C GLY A 726 16.62 -31.84 -40.75
N SER A 727 16.29 -30.76 -40.06
CA SER A 727 17.09 -29.53 -40.04
C SER A 727 17.72 -29.26 -38.68
N PHE A 728 19.02 -28.96 -38.67
CA PHE A 728 19.71 -28.46 -37.49
C PHE A 728 19.96 -26.96 -37.59
N ILE A 729 19.51 -26.20 -36.59
CA ILE A 729 19.65 -24.74 -36.55
C ILE A 729 20.48 -24.38 -35.33
N ILE A 730 21.67 -23.84 -35.59
CA ILE A 730 22.64 -23.46 -34.57
C ILE A 730 22.97 -21.98 -34.67
N GLU A 731 22.98 -21.28 -33.53
CA GLU A 731 23.46 -19.91 -33.46
C GLU A 731 25.00 -19.90 -33.33
N PRO A 732 25.74 -19.34 -34.31
CA PRO A 732 27.19 -19.26 -34.22
C PRO A 732 27.61 -18.33 -33.07
N GLN A 733 28.53 -18.79 -32.22
CA GLN A 733 29.05 -18.01 -31.10
C GLN A 733 30.44 -17.45 -31.42
N PRO A 734 30.61 -16.12 -31.53
CA PRO A 734 31.87 -15.54 -31.97
C PRO A 734 32.98 -15.73 -30.92
N TRP A 735 34.21 -15.97 -31.39
CA TRP A 735 35.38 -16.22 -30.52
C TRP A 735 35.66 -15.10 -29.52
N ASN A 736 35.42 -13.84 -29.90
CA ASN A 736 35.56 -12.69 -29.01
C ASN A 736 34.67 -12.78 -27.75
N SER A 737 33.58 -13.55 -27.80
CA SER A 737 32.69 -13.75 -26.67
C SER A 737 33.33 -14.63 -25.58
N TYR A 738 34.29 -15.50 -25.92
CA TYR A 738 34.97 -16.38 -24.95
C TYR A 738 35.78 -15.60 -23.91
N ALA A 739 36.30 -14.43 -24.27
CA ALA A 739 37.04 -13.56 -23.36
C ALA A 739 36.22 -13.08 -22.15
N LYS A 740 34.88 -13.05 -22.25
CA LYS A 740 33.97 -12.62 -21.16
C LYS A 740 33.69 -13.73 -20.14
N ALA A 741 33.96 -14.99 -20.44
CA ALA A 741 33.65 -16.13 -19.56
C ALA A 741 34.67 -16.30 -18.40
N ARG A 742 35.79 -15.58 -18.43
CA ARG A 742 36.88 -15.65 -17.44
C ARG A 742 36.53 -15.16 -16.02
N ARG A 743 35.27 -14.78 -15.73
CA ARG A 743 34.87 -14.11 -14.48
C ARG A 743 33.78 -14.83 -13.68
N THR A 744 33.37 -16.04 -14.04
CA THR A 744 32.13 -16.61 -13.48
C THR A 744 32.28 -17.81 -12.56
N ASP A 745 33.48 -18.24 -12.14
CA ASP A 745 33.67 -18.98 -10.88
C ASP A 745 35.15 -19.16 -10.57
N GLY A 746 35.50 -19.27 -9.27
CA GLY A 746 36.86 -19.34 -8.72
C GLY A 746 37.69 -20.59 -9.08
N VAL A 747 37.41 -21.25 -10.20
CA VAL A 747 38.24 -22.33 -10.74
C VAL A 747 39.15 -21.75 -11.81
N ARG A 748 40.47 -21.82 -11.59
CA ARG A 748 41.47 -21.50 -12.61
C ARG A 748 41.27 -22.40 -13.84
N ILE A 749 40.60 -21.89 -14.86
CA ILE A 749 40.67 -22.48 -16.20
C ILE A 749 42.09 -22.21 -16.71
N ALA A 750 42.92 -23.24 -16.72
CA ALA A 750 44.14 -23.27 -17.48
C ALA A 750 43.76 -23.14 -18.96
N VAL A 751 43.79 -21.92 -19.49
CA VAL A 751 43.82 -21.70 -20.93
C VAL A 751 45.17 -22.21 -21.41
N ALA A 752 45.24 -23.52 -21.67
CA ALA A 752 46.34 -24.08 -22.42
C ALA A 752 46.37 -23.36 -23.77
N LYS A 753 47.55 -22.83 -24.11
CA LYS A 753 47.88 -22.32 -25.44
C LYS A 753 47.51 -23.41 -26.47
N CYS A 754 46.35 -23.31 -27.09
CA CYS A 754 46.11 -24.04 -28.33
C CYS A 754 46.88 -23.29 -29.41
N HIS A 755 48.04 -23.85 -29.76
CA HIS A 755 48.77 -23.47 -30.96
C HIS A 755 47.87 -23.67 -32.18
N LEU A 756 48.03 -22.74 -33.13
CA LEU A 756 47.62 -22.89 -34.52
C LEU A 756 47.96 -24.30 -35.02
N MET A 757 46.97 -25.17 -35.10
CA MET A 757 47.00 -26.29 -36.02
C MET A 757 45.67 -26.33 -36.75
N SER A 758 45.79 -26.10 -38.06
CA SER A 758 44.80 -26.35 -39.09
C SER A 758 43.94 -27.59 -38.79
N ILE A 759 42.65 -27.39 -38.51
CA ILE A 759 41.63 -28.42 -38.67
C ILE A 759 40.67 -27.93 -39.75
N SER A 760 41.09 -28.13 -40.99
CA SER A 760 40.24 -28.60 -42.08
C SER A 760 40.80 -30.00 -42.42
N PRO A 761 39.99 -31.07 -42.61
CA PRO A 761 38.58 -31.11 -42.97
C PRO A 761 37.74 -32.10 -42.10
N ILE A 762 36.76 -31.61 -41.33
CA ILE A 762 35.66 -32.46 -40.80
C ILE A 762 34.32 -31.77 -41.11
N ILE A 763 34.21 -31.24 -42.33
CA ILE A 763 32.93 -30.92 -42.94
C ILE A 763 32.97 -31.53 -44.34
N LYS A 764 32.45 -32.74 -44.44
CA LYS A 764 31.85 -33.32 -45.63
C LYS A 764 30.65 -34.12 -45.19
#